data_AF-A0AAE2XW77-F1
#
_entry.id   AF-A0AAE2XW77-F1
#
_cell.length_a   1.000
_cell.length_b   1.000
_cell.length_c   1.000
_cell.angle_alpha   90.00
_cell.angle_beta   90.00
_cell.angle_gamma   90.00
#
_symmetry.space_group_name_H-M   'P 1'
#
loop_
_entity.id
_entity.type
_entity.pdbx_description
1 polymer ?
#
loop_
_entity_poly.entity_id
_entity_poly.type
_entity_poly.pdbx_seq_one_letter_code
_entity_poly.pdbx_strand_id
1 'polypeptide(L)'
;HRRIKTDEIPLVGAPDLAPKTASSIAHAKGKKFVLCEYGGGSGWNTTLMSLKNLVNYLQATGINFMNTHAAHLSLKGLRKRDFPPSHFVQQPWWKYYVAFADYISRLCHINSSGTHVADILLLYPLRTLWAEYTLRGKSEVFEKVVKFFGMISNALLRIQRDYDILFEDEVLENLVSLEGNCLKIADEKFRILILPPMTTMPTWFVKLVKEFFESGGIVISLGFLPTNSDERQNDSIIDSHIRSIFSETAYQKKKSSNKNDKGGQAIFIPLPEEVKREDLEKILQETLDGLLDSDLKINSPEGRNLIYLHRRIKTDEFYFVANLSDKTIEGEIILNAVGRLEKWNPENGEITPVYTYRREEGKTIIPYVFEAYEGVYFVVKKGKEQKHVTSSNVNITGIYETAQRITGHSRTSEPKIVFEGRKLTAEPQKIMEPVTISKWSVEIPINYYVLEPWRTEVGKSSESKDKKEKESKQLNVSRYRPIDELFAEIPSVCQSLGIDMKEYGFYEILDILDSKLKEAGIEIAPQPVPLGEEYEITAEFEAKHIPEQILLVYEDLGQPLEIYVNKTKVEEAPQKFFLWDRSNRALDIKNYLKKGGNQITIRTRYPNFKDKVPSTHGIEPVVLVGKFAIKEKKIEEPKFKDLEKGEPDRGFPHYIGEITLRQKFNLGEEYLDKKLILDCTGFKNAIEIKVNGKVAGTRLWAPYRLDITELVQKGENTLEIIISNTAENLLGTPTPIVEKQASIIPYNKHLFNY
;
A
#
# COMPACT_ATOMS: atom_id res chain seq x y z
N HIS A 1 2.74 17.08 7.66
CA HIS A 1 2.55 16.31 6.40
C HIS A 1 2.00 17.22 5.32
N ARG A 2 2.87 17.69 4.41
CA ARG A 2 2.49 18.58 3.30
C ARG A 2 1.36 17.96 2.47
N ARG A 3 0.61 18.79 1.71
CA ARG A 3 0.04 18.37 0.42
C ARG A 3 1.18 17.81 -0.42
N ILE A 4 1.41 16.52 -0.30
CA ILE A 4 2.37 15.84 -1.14
C ILE A 4 1.67 15.68 -2.48
N LYS A 5 2.30 16.25 -3.52
CA LYS A 5 1.97 15.91 -4.91
C LYS A 5 1.87 14.39 -4.98
N THR A 6 0.86 13.90 -5.68
CA THR A 6 0.46 12.49 -5.80
C THR A 6 1.55 11.51 -6.30
N ASP A 7 2.80 11.95 -6.38
CA ASP A 7 3.97 11.19 -6.77
C ASP A 7 4.80 10.71 -5.55
N GLU A 8 4.41 11.08 -4.33
CA GLU A 8 5.12 10.68 -3.09
C GLU A 8 4.11 10.33 -1.98
N ILE A 9 3.41 9.19 -2.09
CA ILE A 9 2.72 8.64 -0.91
C ILE A 9 3.81 8.34 0.14
N PRO A 10 3.78 8.93 1.36
CA PRO A 10 4.81 8.71 2.37
C PRO A 10 4.66 7.36 3.09
N LEU A 11 4.07 6.34 2.44
CA LEU A 11 3.96 4.99 2.99
C LEU A 11 5.22 4.13 2.79
N VAL A 12 6.26 4.62 2.09
CA VAL A 12 7.56 3.94 1.97
C VAL A 12 8.73 4.96 1.84
N GLY A 13 8.75 6.00 2.68
CA GLY A 13 9.78 7.07 2.62
C GLY A 13 11.07 6.78 3.42
N ALA A 14 10.96 5.90 4.41
CA ALA A 14 12.06 5.26 5.14
C ALA A 14 11.92 3.74 4.95
N PRO A 15 13.01 2.94 5.00
CA PRO A 15 12.83 1.51 5.08
C PRO A 15 12.11 1.23 6.39
N ASP A 16 10.86 0.78 6.30
CA ASP A 16 10.26 0.03 7.39
C ASP A 16 11.04 -1.27 7.48
N LEU A 17 11.93 -1.35 8.47
CA LEU A 17 12.76 -2.51 8.78
C LEU A 17 11.96 -3.61 9.47
N ALA A 18 10.75 -3.32 9.95
CA ALA A 18 9.98 -4.26 10.76
C ALA A 18 9.66 -5.57 10.00
N PRO A 19 9.25 -5.55 8.71
CA PRO A 19 8.99 -6.77 7.96
C PRO A 19 10.21 -7.69 7.84
N LYS A 20 11.37 -7.14 7.42
CA LYS A 20 12.61 -7.93 7.33
C LYS A 20 13.11 -8.38 8.69
N THR A 21 12.98 -7.57 9.73
CA THR A 21 13.32 -7.98 11.11
C THR A 21 12.48 -9.17 11.54
N ALA A 22 11.16 -9.09 11.37
CA ALA A 22 10.24 -10.16 11.76
C ALA A 22 10.45 -11.43 10.96
N SER A 23 10.66 -11.33 9.63
CA SER A 23 10.89 -12.51 8.78
C SER A 23 12.23 -13.17 9.06
N SER A 24 13.31 -12.40 9.26
CA SER A 24 14.64 -12.94 9.58
C SER A 24 14.63 -13.73 10.90
N ILE A 25 14.00 -13.19 11.96
CA ILE A 25 13.86 -13.89 13.25
C ILE A 25 13.03 -15.17 13.07
N ALA A 26 11.98 -15.12 12.26
CA ALA A 26 11.14 -16.28 12.00
C ALA A 26 11.91 -17.37 11.24
N HIS A 27 12.67 -17.01 10.21
CA HIS A 27 13.55 -17.92 9.48
C HIS A 27 14.58 -18.56 10.42
N ALA A 28 15.27 -17.74 11.22
CA ALA A 28 16.28 -18.20 12.17
C ALA A 28 15.72 -19.20 13.19
N LYS A 29 14.48 -18.99 13.64
CA LYS A 29 13.78 -19.86 14.60
C LYS A 29 12.93 -20.96 13.96
N GLY A 30 13.06 -21.17 12.64
CA GLY A 30 12.30 -22.18 11.89
C GLY A 30 10.78 -22.01 11.99
N LYS A 31 10.30 -20.77 12.17
CA LYS A 31 8.87 -20.46 12.28
C LYS A 31 8.27 -20.32 10.91
N LYS A 32 7.18 -21.07 10.68
CA LYS A 32 6.46 -21.10 9.41
C LYS A 32 5.75 -19.78 9.09
N PHE A 33 5.14 -19.16 10.10
CA PHE A 33 4.27 -17.99 9.93
C PHE A 33 4.89 -16.73 10.53
N VAL A 34 4.85 -15.65 9.75
CA VAL A 34 5.31 -14.31 10.11
C VAL A 34 4.12 -13.37 10.04
N LEU A 35 3.57 -13.03 11.21
CA LEU A 35 2.37 -12.20 11.31
C LEU A 35 2.71 -10.71 11.16
N CYS A 36 1.93 -10.00 10.35
CA CYS A 36 1.97 -8.54 10.28
C CYS A 36 0.56 -7.98 10.41
N GLU A 37 0.38 -7.07 11.37
CA GLU A 37 -0.73 -6.13 11.36
C GLU A 37 -0.50 -5.08 10.26
N TYR A 38 -1.42 -4.92 9.31
CA TYR A 38 -1.25 -4.02 8.18
C TYR A 38 -2.47 -3.12 7.94
N GLY A 39 -2.25 -1.96 7.33
CA GLY A 39 -3.30 -1.00 6.99
C GLY A 39 -3.69 -0.06 8.14
N GLY A 40 -3.03 -0.15 9.30
CA GLY A 40 -3.22 0.79 10.40
C GLY A 40 -2.81 2.22 10.00
N GLY A 41 -3.57 3.20 10.48
CA GLY A 41 -3.34 4.62 10.19
C GLY A 41 -3.59 5.05 8.74
N SER A 42 -4.27 4.22 7.92
CA SER A 42 -4.63 4.59 6.55
C SER A 42 -5.97 5.38 6.49
N GLY A 43 -6.08 6.48 5.74
CA GLY A 43 -7.29 7.32 5.79
C GLY A 43 -8.58 6.61 5.35
N TRP A 44 -9.74 7.25 5.54
CA TRP A 44 -11.00 6.77 4.94
C TRP A 44 -10.94 6.73 3.40
N ASN A 45 -9.99 7.44 2.80
CA ASN A 45 -9.59 7.42 1.39
C ASN A 45 -8.89 6.13 0.92
N THR A 46 -8.65 5.18 1.81
CA THR A 46 -7.96 3.92 1.48
C THR A 46 -8.69 3.15 0.40
N THR A 47 -7.93 2.73 -0.61
CA THR A 47 -8.40 1.92 -1.74
C THR A 47 -7.82 0.52 -1.65
N LEU A 48 -8.47 -0.46 -2.30
CA LEU A 48 -7.91 -1.81 -2.42
C LEU A 48 -6.56 -1.82 -3.17
N MET A 49 -6.34 -0.88 -4.08
CA MET A 49 -5.06 -0.70 -4.78
C MET A 49 -3.93 -0.26 -3.85
N SER A 50 -4.18 0.71 -2.96
CA SER A 50 -3.17 1.12 -1.98
C SER A 50 -2.84 -0.01 -1.01
N LEU A 51 -3.84 -0.80 -0.60
CA LEU A 51 -3.62 -1.98 0.24
C LEU A 51 -2.86 -3.08 -0.49
N LYS A 52 -3.13 -3.32 -1.79
CA LYS A 52 -2.35 -4.27 -2.59
C LYS A 52 -0.88 -3.90 -2.64
N ASN A 53 -0.55 -2.62 -2.85
CA ASN A 53 0.84 -2.20 -2.91
C ASN A 53 1.57 -2.46 -1.58
N LEU A 54 0.89 -2.21 -0.44
CA LEU A 54 1.42 -2.55 0.87
C LEU A 54 1.59 -4.08 1.06
N VAL A 55 0.59 -4.88 0.68
CA VAL A 55 0.68 -6.36 0.73
C VAL A 55 1.83 -6.87 -0.13
N ASN A 56 2.02 -6.32 -1.34
CA ASN A 56 3.13 -6.68 -2.22
C ASN A 56 4.48 -6.47 -1.53
N TYR A 57 4.68 -5.30 -0.92
CA TYR A 57 5.92 -4.98 -0.18
C TYR A 57 6.12 -5.93 1.00
N LEU A 58 5.10 -6.14 1.83
CA LEU A 58 5.16 -7.03 3.00
C LEU A 58 5.48 -8.48 2.59
N GLN A 59 4.84 -8.99 1.55
CA GLN A 59 5.05 -10.35 1.05
C GLN A 59 6.42 -10.52 0.41
N ALA A 60 6.89 -9.54 -0.36
CA ALA A 60 8.24 -9.57 -0.94
C ALA A 60 9.35 -9.38 0.12
N THR A 61 9.01 -8.95 1.34
CA THR A 61 9.94 -8.84 2.48
C THR A 61 9.78 -9.97 3.51
N GLY A 62 9.04 -11.02 3.16
CA GLY A 62 8.96 -12.27 3.93
C GLY A 62 7.80 -12.36 4.92
N ILE A 63 6.92 -11.35 5.03
CA ILE A 63 5.66 -11.50 5.76
C ILE A 63 4.75 -12.46 4.99
N ASN A 64 4.22 -13.47 5.68
CA ASN A 64 3.39 -14.50 5.04
C ASN A 64 2.10 -14.82 5.83
N PHE A 65 1.78 -14.04 6.87
CA PHE A 65 0.51 -14.13 7.58
C PHE A 65 -0.03 -12.71 7.89
N MET A 66 -1.15 -12.35 7.28
CA MET A 66 -1.64 -10.97 7.29
C MET A 66 -2.79 -10.79 8.27
N ASN A 67 -2.73 -9.75 9.09
CA ASN A 67 -3.80 -9.32 9.99
C ASN A 67 -4.22 -7.88 9.64
N THR A 68 -5.46 -7.68 9.20
CA THR A 68 -5.93 -6.37 8.76
C THR A 68 -6.28 -5.48 9.95
N HIS A 69 -5.68 -4.29 10.04
CA HIS A 69 -6.09 -3.23 10.95
C HIS A 69 -7.00 -2.23 10.23
N ALA A 70 -8.29 -2.15 10.55
CA ALA A 70 -9.06 -3.02 11.45
C ALA A 70 -10.48 -3.24 10.90
N ALA A 71 -11.23 -4.19 11.43
CA ALA A 71 -12.64 -4.41 11.07
C ALA A 71 -13.57 -3.94 12.20
N HIS A 72 -14.08 -2.70 12.12
CA HIS A 72 -14.89 -2.14 13.19
C HIS A 72 -16.35 -2.62 13.11
N LEU A 73 -16.79 -3.36 14.13
CA LEU A 73 -18.19 -3.80 14.25
C LEU A 73 -19.16 -2.64 14.47
N SER A 74 -18.68 -1.55 15.07
CA SER A 74 -19.42 -0.31 15.21
C SER A 74 -18.48 0.89 15.19
N LEU A 75 -18.91 1.93 14.50
CA LEU A 75 -18.33 3.26 14.45
C LEU A 75 -18.99 4.24 15.44
N LYS A 76 -19.94 3.78 16.27
CA LYS A 76 -20.69 4.62 17.21
C LYS A 76 -19.75 5.40 18.15
N GLY A 77 -20.04 6.69 18.30
CA GLY A 77 -19.27 7.63 19.12
C GLY A 77 -17.86 7.82 18.56
N LEU A 78 -16.85 7.67 19.41
CA LEU A 78 -15.46 7.90 19.05
C LEU A 78 -14.85 6.97 18.01
N ARG A 79 -15.40 5.78 17.80
CA ARG A 79 -14.74 4.72 17.03
C ARG A 79 -14.52 5.05 15.55
N LYS A 80 -15.31 5.97 14.98
CA LYS A 80 -15.09 6.50 13.62
C LYS A 80 -13.87 7.42 13.48
N ARG A 81 -13.36 7.89 14.64
CA ARG A 81 -12.28 8.86 14.77
C ARG A 81 -10.96 8.22 15.20
N ASP A 82 -10.99 6.94 15.60
CA ASP A 82 -9.79 6.14 15.81
C ASP A 82 -8.99 6.07 14.50
N PHE A 83 -7.65 6.06 14.59
CA PHE A 83 -6.72 6.16 13.45
C PHE A 83 -7.21 5.30 12.28
N PRO A 84 -7.90 5.87 11.27
CA PRO A 84 -8.69 5.07 10.34
C PRO A 84 -7.81 4.11 9.54
N PRO A 85 -8.40 3.13 8.81
CA PRO A 85 -9.81 2.95 8.50
C PRO A 85 -10.37 1.62 9.03
N SER A 86 -11.70 1.54 9.06
CA SER A 86 -12.38 0.24 9.12
C SER A 86 -12.37 -0.40 7.74
N HIS A 87 -11.67 -1.52 7.56
CA HIS A 87 -11.68 -2.36 6.36
C HIS A 87 -12.88 -3.31 6.43
N PHE A 88 -14.07 -2.75 6.55
CA PHE A 88 -15.30 -3.51 6.76
C PHE A 88 -16.50 -2.84 6.07
N VAL A 89 -17.73 -3.20 6.45
CA VAL A 89 -18.99 -2.80 5.78
C VAL A 89 -19.21 -1.29 5.60
N GLN A 90 -18.45 -0.44 6.27
CA GLN A 90 -18.51 1.01 6.11
C GLN A 90 -17.79 1.50 4.85
N GLN A 91 -16.89 0.70 4.28
CA GLN A 91 -16.24 1.00 3.02
C GLN A 91 -17.11 0.52 1.85
N PRO A 92 -17.40 1.36 0.84
CA PRO A 92 -18.21 0.96 -0.31
C PRO A 92 -17.63 -0.23 -1.08
N TRP A 93 -16.30 -0.36 -1.13
CA TRP A 93 -15.61 -1.46 -1.78
C TRP A 93 -15.64 -2.78 -1.00
N TRP A 94 -16.26 -2.84 0.20
CA TRP A 94 -16.28 -4.04 1.06
C TRP A 94 -16.79 -5.29 0.36
N LYS A 95 -17.82 -5.16 -0.50
CA LYS A 95 -18.34 -6.30 -1.27
C LYS A 95 -17.32 -6.95 -2.20
N TYR A 96 -16.27 -6.21 -2.59
CA TYR A 96 -15.17 -6.72 -3.41
C TYR A 96 -13.97 -7.19 -2.60
N TYR A 97 -13.99 -7.03 -1.27
CA TYR A 97 -12.88 -7.39 -0.40
C TYR A 97 -12.56 -8.88 -0.46
N VAL A 98 -13.53 -9.74 -0.75
CA VAL A 98 -13.32 -11.18 -0.92
C VAL A 98 -12.25 -11.50 -1.96
N ALA A 99 -12.24 -10.80 -3.10
CA ALA A 99 -11.24 -11.02 -4.14
C ALA A 99 -9.85 -10.51 -3.72
N PHE A 100 -9.79 -9.46 -2.89
CA PHE A 100 -8.54 -9.02 -2.28
C PHE A 100 -8.04 -10.01 -1.20
N ALA A 101 -8.95 -10.57 -0.40
CA ALA A 101 -8.63 -11.60 0.58
C ALA A 101 -8.15 -12.90 -0.09
N ASP A 102 -8.72 -13.29 -1.23
CA ASP A 102 -8.25 -14.42 -2.04
C ASP A 102 -6.83 -14.18 -2.56
N TYR A 103 -6.54 -12.97 -3.04
CA TYR A 103 -5.19 -12.56 -3.43
C TYR A 103 -4.18 -12.74 -2.29
N ILE A 104 -4.49 -12.18 -1.10
CA ILE A 104 -3.68 -12.33 0.11
C ILE A 104 -3.51 -13.80 0.47
N SER A 105 -4.59 -14.58 0.44
CA SER A 105 -4.59 -15.99 0.83
C SER A 105 -3.68 -16.84 -0.07
N ARG A 106 -3.70 -16.61 -1.39
CA ARG A 106 -2.79 -17.29 -2.33
C ARG A 106 -1.32 -16.94 -2.07
N LEU A 107 -1.02 -15.66 -1.82
CA LEU A 107 0.34 -15.23 -1.45
C LEU A 107 0.80 -15.88 -0.13
N CYS A 108 0.01 -15.76 0.93
CA CYS A 108 0.30 -16.38 2.23
C CYS A 108 0.49 -17.89 2.13
N HIS A 109 -0.31 -18.59 1.31
CA HIS A 109 -0.20 -20.02 1.12
C HIS A 109 1.16 -20.41 0.53
N ILE A 110 1.60 -19.73 -0.54
CA ILE A 110 2.88 -20.01 -1.21
C ILE A 110 4.04 -19.57 -0.31
N ASN A 111 4.00 -18.35 0.24
CA ASN A 111 5.11 -17.75 0.98
C ASN A 111 5.31 -18.35 2.39
N SER A 112 4.33 -19.09 2.93
CA SER A 112 4.49 -19.89 4.15
C SER A 112 4.89 -21.36 3.88
N SER A 113 5.08 -21.74 2.62
CA SER A 113 5.43 -23.10 2.20
C SER A 113 6.90 -23.22 1.80
N GLY A 114 7.54 -24.34 2.12
CA GLY A 114 8.96 -24.56 1.80
C GLY A 114 9.93 -23.73 2.65
N THR A 115 11.08 -23.40 2.08
CA THR A 115 12.17 -22.65 2.75
C THR A 115 12.44 -21.37 1.97
N HIS A 116 12.77 -20.29 2.67
CA HIS A 116 13.25 -19.06 2.03
C HIS A 116 14.68 -19.25 1.52
N VAL A 117 15.04 -18.49 0.50
CA VAL A 117 16.36 -18.59 -0.15
C VAL A 117 16.92 -17.18 -0.30
N ALA A 118 18.01 -16.92 0.40
CA ALA A 118 18.82 -15.71 0.26
C ALA A 118 20.30 -16.03 0.49
N ASP A 119 21.18 -15.29 -0.16
CA ASP A 119 22.64 -15.48 -0.05
C ASP A 119 23.29 -14.59 1.01
N ILE A 120 22.59 -13.56 1.49
CA ILE A 120 23.17 -12.46 2.26
C ILE A 120 22.61 -12.44 3.68
N LEU A 121 23.51 -12.34 4.66
CA LEU A 121 23.20 -11.90 6.01
C LEU A 121 23.66 -10.45 6.19
N LEU A 122 22.77 -9.59 6.68
CA LEU A 122 23.09 -8.23 7.13
C LEU A 122 23.11 -8.21 8.65
N LEU A 123 24.27 -7.98 9.26
CA LEU A 123 24.39 -7.93 10.71
C LEU A 123 23.62 -6.75 11.30
N TYR A 124 22.73 -6.99 12.26
CA TYR A 124 22.11 -5.92 13.04
C TYR A 124 23.14 -5.34 14.02
N PRO A 125 23.45 -4.03 13.99
CA PRO A 125 24.58 -3.46 14.75
C PRO A 125 24.24 -3.21 16.24
N LEU A 126 23.65 -4.19 16.93
CA LEU A 126 23.08 -4.05 18.27
C LEU A 126 24.11 -3.55 19.29
N ARG A 127 25.29 -4.18 19.34
CA ARG A 127 26.35 -3.86 20.31
C ARG A 127 26.85 -2.43 20.15
N THR A 128 26.98 -1.96 18.91
CA THR A 128 27.33 -0.57 18.61
C THR A 128 26.22 0.38 19.06
N LEU A 129 24.96 0.08 18.74
CA LEU A 129 23.84 0.95 19.14
C LEU A 129 23.72 1.08 20.67
N TRP A 130 23.97 0.00 21.42
CA TRP A 130 24.01 0.04 22.89
C TRP A 130 25.19 0.83 23.43
N ALA A 131 26.40 0.64 22.87
CA ALA A 131 27.58 1.39 23.30
C ALA A 131 27.44 2.91 23.05
N GLU A 132 26.76 3.28 21.96
CA GLU A 132 26.58 4.66 21.53
C GLU A 132 25.31 5.34 22.09
N TYR A 133 24.50 4.62 22.87
CA TYR A 133 23.36 5.15 23.63
C TYR A 133 23.74 5.34 25.09
N THR A 134 24.21 6.55 25.42
CA THR A 134 24.78 6.84 26.74
C THR A 134 23.78 7.56 27.65
N LEU A 135 24.15 7.79 28.91
CA LEU A 135 23.38 8.65 29.83
C LEU A 135 23.23 10.10 29.32
N ARG A 136 24.04 10.52 28.34
CA ARG A 136 23.96 11.83 27.68
C ARG A 136 23.11 11.80 26.40
N GLY A 137 22.46 10.68 26.11
CA GLY A 137 21.69 10.45 24.89
C GLY A 137 22.49 9.73 23.79
N LYS A 138 21.92 9.78 22.58
CA LYS A 138 22.44 9.18 21.36
C LYS A 138 23.66 9.95 20.86
N SER A 139 24.77 9.25 20.58
CA SER A 139 25.94 9.86 19.96
C SER A 139 25.73 10.15 18.46
N GLU A 140 26.65 10.91 17.86
CA GLU A 140 26.67 11.09 16.39
C GLU A 140 26.89 9.76 15.65
N VAL A 141 27.65 8.84 16.26
CA VAL A 141 27.87 7.48 15.70
C VAL A 141 26.56 6.70 15.72
N PHE A 142 25.76 6.78 16.80
CA PHE A 142 24.45 6.15 16.86
C PHE A 142 23.57 6.54 15.65
N GLU A 143 23.43 7.85 15.41
CA GLU A 143 22.60 8.37 14.32
C GLU A 143 23.15 7.97 12.94
N LYS A 144 24.47 7.98 12.76
CA LYS A 144 25.11 7.50 11.52
C LYS A 144 24.81 6.01 11.30
N VAL A 145 24.99 5.16 12.30
CA VAL A 145 24.76 3.71 12.20
C VAL A 145 23.31 3.40 11.85
N VAL A 146 22.33 4.02 12.55
CA VAL A 146 20.90 3.84 12.26
C VAL A 146 20.57 4.26 10.82
N LYS A 147 21.05 5.43 10.39
CA LYS A 147 20.83 5.94 9.03
C LYS A 147 21.39 4.99 7.97
N PHE A 148 22.66 4.60 8.09
CA PHE A 148 23.31 3.74 7.11
C PHE A 148 22.73 2.33 7.09
N PHE A 149 22.39 1.75 8.24
CA PHE A 149 21.75 0.44 8.32
C PHE A 149 20.45 0.42 7.51
N GLY A 150 19.58 1.42 7.71
CA GLY A 150 18.35 1.57 6.92
C GLY A 150 18.64 1.74 5.43
N MET A 151 19.61 2.59 5.07
CA MET A 151 19.98 2.81 3.67
C MET A 151 20.52 1.55 2.99
N ILE A 152 21.36 0.76 3.66
CA ILE A 152 21.91 -0.51 3.15
C ILE A 152 20.78 -1.52 2.95
N SER A 153 19.93 -1.69 3.95
CA SER A 153 18.75 -2.56 3.88
C SER A 153 17.86 -2.24 2.67
N ASN A 154 17.48 -0.97 2.49
CA ASN A 154 16.68 -0.57 1.33
C ASN A 154 17.47 -0.80 0.03
N ALA A 155 18.75 -0.42 -0.03
CA ALA A 155 19.55 -0.56 -1.24
C ALA A 155 19.62 -2.02 -1.71
N LEU A 156 19.80 -2.98 -0.80
CA LEU A 156 19.80 -4.42 -1.10
C LEU A 156 18.49 -4.85 -1.79
N LEU A 157 17.32 -4.44 -1.25
CA LEU A 157 16.03 -4.72 -1.89
C LEU A 157 15.95 -4.09 -3.29
N ARG A 158 16.37 -2.82 -3.44
CA ARG A 158 16.29 -2.06 -4.71
C ARG A 158 17.21 -2.61 -5.80
N ILE A 159 18.30 -3.28 -5.45
CA ILE A 159 19.21 -3.93 -6.41
C ILE A 159 18.91 -5.43 -6.60
N GLN A 160 17.74 -5.89 -6.12
CA GLN A 160 17.30 -7.29 -6.19
C GLN A 160 18.30 -8.25 -5.52
N ARG A 161 18.71 -7.92 -4.29
CA ARG A 161 19.49 -8.78 -3.41
C ARG A 161 18.72 -8.98 -2.12
N ASP A 162 17.97 -10.08 -2.03
CA ASP A 162 17.33 -10.47 -0.78
C ASP A 162 18.38 -10.86 0.26
N TYR A 163 18.04 -10.70 1.53
CA TYR A 163 18.95 -10.88 2.65
C TYR A 163 18.17 -11.16 3.92
N ASP A 164 18.74 -11.83 4.90
CA ASP A 164 18.20 -11.83 6.26
C ASP A 164 19.05 -10.98 7.21
N ILE A 165 18.42 -10.45 8.24
CA ILE A 165 19.08 -9.72 9.31
C ILE A 165 19.59 -10.74 10.32
N LEU A 166 20.90 -10.76 10.54
CA LEU A 166 21.54 -11.58 11.57
C LEU A 166 21.58 -10.82 12.90
N PHE A 167 21.06 -11.42 13.96
CA PHE A 167 21.28 -10.93 15.32
C PHE A 167 22.38 -11.76 15.99
N GLU A 168 23.35 -11.10 16.62
CA GLU A 168 24.50 -11.78 17.25
C GLU A 168 24.07 -12.84 18.28
N ASP A 169 22.98 -12.57 19.01
CA ASP A 169 22.43 -13.50 20.01
C ASP A 169 21.94 -14.82 19.38
N GLU A 170 21.61 -14.86 18.08
CA GLU A 170 21.24 -16.10 17.37
C GLU A 170 22.42 -17.08 17.30
N VAL A 171 23.66 -16.58 17.31
CA VAL A 171 24.86 -17.41 17.42
C VAL A 171 24.95 -18.03 18.82
N LEU A 172 24.65 -17.26 19.87
CA LEU A 172 24.67 -17.74 21.25
C LEU A 172 23.54 -18.74 21.54
N GLU A 173 22.40 -18.58 20.87
CA GLU A 173 21.28 -19.54 20.86
C GLU A 173 21.59 -20.82 20.06
N ASN A 174 22.79 -20.95 19.46
CA ASN A 174 23.21 -22.04 18.57
C ASN A 174 22.32 -22.20 17.32
N LEU A 175 21.72 -21.11 16.84
CA LEU A 175 20.92 -21.10 15.61
C LEU A 175 21.77 -20.97 14.36
N VAL A 176 23.01 -20.46 14.51
CA VAL A 176 23.97 -20.25 13.41
C VAL A 176 25.07 -21.30 13.49
N SER A 177 25.36 -21.94 12.36
CA SER A 177 26.48 -22.89 12.24
C SER A 177 27.26 -22.66 10.95
N LEU A 178 28.55 -22.99 10.95
CA LEU A 178 29.39 -22.93 9.76
C LEU A 178 29.33 -24.28 9.02
N GLU A 179 28.77 -24.30 7.80
CA GLU A 179 28.70 -25.49 6.95
C GLU A 179 29.49 -25.25 5.66
N GLY A 180 30.74 -25.73 5.63
CA GLY A 180 31.66 -25.46 4.53
C GLY A 180 31.97 -23.98 4.44
N ASN A 181 31.64 -23.36 3.31
CA ASN A 181 31.86 -21.95 3.07
C ASN A 181 30.63 -21.08 3.39
N CYS A 182 29.55 -21.63 3.93
CA CYS A 182 28.31 -20.92 4.24
C CYS A 182 28.05 -20.80 5.74
N LEU A 183 27.42 -19.69 6.16
CA LEU A 183 26.71 -19.65 7.44
C LEU A 183 25.33 -20.27 7.22
N LYS A 184 24.98 -21.26 8.04
CA LYS A 184 23.70 -21.94 8.00
C LYS A 184 22.85 -21.52 9.18
N ILE A 185 21.62 -21.12 8.90
CA ILE A 185 20.60 -20.80 9.90
C ILE A 185 19.35 -21.59 9.55
N ALA A 186 18.89 -22.45 10.46
CA ALA A 186 17.87 -23.45 10.15
C ALA A 186 18.19 -24.23 8.86
N ASP A 187 17.33 -24.14 7.84
CA ASP A 187 17.49 -24.80 6.54
C ASP A 187 18.12 -23.89 5.46
N GLU A 188 18.49 -22.65 5.82
CA GLU A 188 18.99 -21.64 4.91
C GLU A 188 20.52 -21.56 4.95
N LYS A 189 21.13 -21.22 3.80
CA LYS A 189 22.59 -21.15 3.63
C LYS A 189 22.98 -19.81 3.02
N PHE A 190 23.75 -19.04 3.77
CA PHE A 190 24.19 -17.70 3.39
C PHE A 190 25.66 -17.71 3.00
N ARG A 191 25.96 -17.18 1.80
CA ARG A 191 27.30 -17.08 1.21
C ARG A 191 28.03 -15.81 1.63
N ILE A 192 27.29 -14.77 2.01
CA ILE A 192 27.80 -13.41 2.24
C ILE A 192 27.35 -12.92 3.61
N LEU A 193 28.27 -12.35 4.38
CA LEU A 193 28.00 -11.58 5.59
C LEU A 193 28.37 -10.11 5.36
N ILE A 194 27.39 -9.22 5.51
CA ILE A 194 27.58 -7.77 5.44
C ILE A 194 27.60 -7.20 6.86
N LEU A 195 28.70 -6.56 7.21
CA LEU A 195 28.85 -5.73 8.41
C LEU A 195 28.50 -4.29 8.03
N PRO A 196 27.40 -3.70 8.58
CA PRO A 196 27.13 -2.28 8.40
C PRO A 196 28.22 -1.45 9.12
N PRO A 197 28.20 -0.11 9.02
CA PRO A 197 29.08 0.71 9.85
C PRO A 197 28.88 0.36 11.32
N MET A 198 29.94 -0.08 12.00
CA MET A 198 29.86 -0.52 13.40
C MET A 198 31.20 -0.30 14.13
N THR A 199 31.14 0.06 15.41
CA THR A 199 32.34 0.31 16.23
C THR A 199 32.65 -0.82 17.20
N THR A 200 31.63 -1.58 17.61
CA THR A 200 31.72 -2.51 18.74
C THR A 200 31.25 -3.90 18.34
N MET A 201 32.02 -4.93 18.67
CA MET A 201 31.75 -6.35 18.38
C MET A 201 32.29 -7.27 19.50
N PRO A 202 31.60 -8.37 19.85
CA PRO A 202 32.11 -9.34 20.82
C PRO A 202 33.28 -10.17 20.27
N THR A 203 34.18 -10.64 21.15
CA THR A 203 35.38 -11.38 20.67
C THR A 203 35.02 -12.73 20.07
N TRP A 204 34.03 -13.39 20.64
CA TRP A 204 33.53 -14.67 20.13
C TRP A 204 32.89 -14.51 18.74
N PHE A 205 32.26 -13.37 18.45
CA PHE A 205 31.62 -13.13 17.16
C PHE A 205 32.65 -12.80 16.08
N VAL A 206 33.64 -11.93 16.36
CA VAL A 206 34.70 -11.64 15.37
C VAL A 206 35.50 -12.91 15.03
N LYS A 207 35.65 -13.83 15.99
CA LYS A 207 36.25 -15.14 15.77
C LYS A 207 35.43 -15.98 14.78
N LEU A 208 34.10 -16.03 14.93
CA LEU A 208 33.21 -16.69 13.96
C LEU A 208 33.32 -16.05 12.57
N VAL A 209 33.34 -14.72 12.47
CA VAL A 209 33.51 -14.00 11.18
C VAL A 209 34.83 -14.39 10.52
N LYS A 210 35.92 -14.49 11.30
CA LYS A 210 37.22 -14.95 10.80
C LYS A 210 37.16 -16.40 10.32
N GLU A 211 36.56 -17.31 11.10
CA GLU A 211 36.41 -18.73 10.72
C GLU A 211 35.58 -18.89 9.43
N PHE A 212 34.52 -18.10 9.28
CA PHE A 212 33.71 -18.05 8.07
C PHE A 212 34.53 -17.58 6.86
N PHE A 213 35.27 -16.47 6.99
CA PHE A 213 36.19 -16.00 5.94
C PHE A 213 37.21 -17.09 5.59
N GLU A 214 37.92 -17.65 6.58
CA GLU A 214 38.94 -18.70 6.39
C GLU A 214 38.42 -19.99 5.79
N SER A 215 37.10 -20.22 5.84
CA SER A 215 36.44 -21.40 5.26
C SER A 215 35.90 -21.16 3.85
N GLY A 216 36.13 -19.99 3.26
CA GLY A 216 35.68 -19.65 1.90
C GLY A 216 34.45 -18.73 1.84
N GLY A 217 34.04 -18.17 2.97
CA GLY A 217 32.95 -17.20 3.08
C GLY A 217 33.32 -15.82 2.54
N ILE A 218 32.29 -15.01 2.27
CA ILE A 218 32.44 -13.65 1.75
C ILE A 218 32.02 -12.66 2.85
N VAL A 219 32.91 -11.75 3.24
CA VAL A 219 32.64 -10.73 4.26
C VAL A 219 32.77 -9.34 3.67
N ILE A 220 31.73 -8.51 3.77
CA ILE A 220 31.74 -7.13 3.28
C ILE A 220 31.54 -6.20 4.47
N SER A 221 32.44 -5.24 4.69
CA SER A 221 32.25 -4.18 5.68
C SER A 221 32.05 -2.83 5.00
N LEU A 222 31.06 -2.08 5.46
CA LEU A 222 30.70 -0.77 4.91
C LEU A 222 30.92 0.34 5.95
N GLY A 223 31.42 1.49 5.51
CA GLY A 223 31.59 2.68 6.34
C GLY A 223 32.87 2.65 7.17
N PHE A 224 32.82 2.01 8.34
CA PHE A 224 33.96 1.87 9.25
C PHE A 224 33.95 0.49 9.92
N LEU A 225 35.15 0.01 10.24
CA LEU A 225 35.38 -1.29 10.86
C LEU A 225 35.26 -1.20 12.39
N PRO A 226 34.87 -2.29 13.08
CA PRO A 226 34.80 -2.29 14.54
C PRO A 226 36.20 -2.15 15.15
N THR A 227 36.31 -1.33 16.18
CA THR A 227 37.54 -1.07 16.95
C THR A 227 37.45 -1.56 18.38
N ASN A 228 36.23 -1.77 18.90
CA ASN A 228 35.97 -1.99 20.31
C ASN A 228 35.39 -3.38 20.55
N SER A 229 35.72 -3.96 21.70
CA SER A 229 35.02 -5.12 22.26
C SER A 229 33.95 -4.67 23.25
N ASP A 230 32.83 -5.40 23.31
CA ASP A 230 31.88 -5.27 24.44
C ASP A 230 32.38 -5.98 25.71
N GLU A 231 33.51 -6.69 25.62
CA GLU A 231 34.21 -7.32 26.72
C GLU A 231 35.39 -6.45 27.18
N ARG A 232 35.49 -6.23 28.48
CA ARG A 232 36.49 -5.33 29.06
C ARG A 232 37.92 -5.76 28.72
N GLN A 233 38.73 -4.81 28.22
CA GLN A 233 40.15 -4.97 27.87
C GLN A 233 40.44 -5.87 26.66
N ASN A 234 39.46 -6.14 25.79
CA ASN A 234 39.61 -7.04 24.65
C ASN A 234 39.68 -6.36 23.27
N ASP A 235 39.77 -5.03 23.19
CA ASP A 235 39.84 -4.28 21.92
C ASP A 235 40.98 -4.76 21.00
N SER A 236 42.12 -5.13 21.58
CA SER A 236 43.27 -5.67 20.84
C SER A 236 42.99 -6.97 20.11
N ILE A 237 42.05 -7.78 20.62
CA ILE A 237 41.60 -9.03 19.98
C ILE A 237 40.76 -8.69 18.73
N ILE A 238 39.89 -7.67 18.83
CA ILE A 238 39.09 -7.18 17.69
C ILE A 238 40.02 -6.67 16.59
N ASP A 239 40.96 -5.77 16.92
CA ASP A 239 41.91 -5.21 15.93
C ASP A 239 42.75 -6.31 15.27
N SER A 240 43.20 -7.31 16.02
CA SER A 240 43.96 -8.45 15.48
C SER A 240 43.15 -9.26 14.46
N HIS A 241 41.90 -9.61 14.78
CA HIS A 241 41.05 -10.36 13.87
C HIS A 241 40.61 -9.53 12.65
N ILE A 242 40.30 -8.24 12.82
CA ILE A 242 39.96 -7.36 11.70
C ILE A 242 41.12 -7.23 10.71
N ARG A 243 42.36 -7.09 11.19
CA ARG A 243 43.54 -7.13 10.31
C ARG A 243 43.68 -8.44 9.57
N SER A 244 43.41 -9.56 10.25
CA SER A 244 43.45 -10.88 9.61
C SER A 244 42.39 -11.03 8.52
N ILE A 245 41.19 -10.46 8.70
CA ILE A 245 40.09 -10.57 7.75
C ILE A 245 40.29 -9.62 6.58
N PHE A 246 40.50 -8.32 6.83
CA PHE A 246 40.48 -7.28 5.79
C PHE A 246 41.87 -6.85 5.29
N SER A 247 42.96 -7.42 5.84
CA SER A 247 44.34 -6.98 5.59
C SER A 247 44.57 -5.48 5.89
N GLU A 248 43.72 -4.89 6.74
CA GLU A 248 43.76 -3.48 7.10
C GLU A 248 43.41 -3.26 8.57
N THR A 249 43.76 -2.07 9.06
CA THR A 249 43.43 -1.66 10.43
C THR A 249 42.09 -0.95 10.45
N ALA A 250 41.38 -1.04 11.58
CA ALA A 250 40.09 -0.38 11.74
C ALA A 250 40.16 1.17 11.67
N TYR A 251 41.36 1.74 11.69
CA TYR A 251 41.62 3.18 11.64
C TYR A 251 41.88 3.72 10.23
N GLN A 252 42.01 2.85 9.22
CA GLN A 252 42.23 3.28 7.83
C GLN A 252 40.92 3.57 7.10
N LYS A 253 40.90 4.63 6.28
CA LYS A 253 39.73 5.10 5.51
C LYS A 253 39.81 4.79 4.02
N LYS A 254 40.53 3.74 3.62
CA LYS A 254 40.69 3.34 2.22
C LYS A 254 39.99 2.02 1.94
N LYS A 255 39.47 1.88 0.73
CA LYS A 255 38.91 0.61 0.26
C LYS A 255 40.02 -0.45 0.26
N SER A 256 39.72 -1.63 0.80
CA SER A 256 40.64 -2.77 0.78
C SER A 256 39.92 -4.05 0.43
N SER A 257 40.68 -5.04 -0.03
CA SER A 257 40.19 -6.38 -0.30
C SER A 257 41.23 -7.41 0.09
N ASN A 258 40.77 -8.52 0.66
CA ASN A 258 41.61 -9.66 1.02
C ASN A 258 41.01 -10.94 0.44
N LYS A 259 41.86 -11.90 0.07
CA LYS A 259 41.45 -13.24 -0.36
C LYS A 259 42.34 -14.29 0.30
N ASN A 260 41.78 -15.44 0.63
CA ASN A 260 42.53 -16.58 1.14
C ASN A 260 42.53 -17.78 0.18
N ASP A 261 43.37 -18.77 0.47
CA ASP A 261 43.59 -19.94 -0.39
C ASP A 261 42.35 -20.84 -0.53
N LYS A 262 41.36 -20.72 0.36
CA LYS A 262 40.08 -21.46 0.29
C LYS A 262 38.99 -20.70 -0.47
N GLY A 263 39.34 -19.58 -1.11
CA GLY A 263 38.42 -18.76 -1.89
C GLY A 263 37.60 -17.77 -1.06
N GLY A 264 37.94 -17.58 0.22
CA GLY A 264 37.30 -16.57 1.07
C GLY A 264 37.68 -15.18 0.59
N GLN A 265 36.71 -14.26 0.63
CA GLN A 265 36.90 -12.88 0.15
C GLN A 265 36.40 -11.90 1.21
N ALA A 266 37.20 -10.89 1.54
CA ALA A 266 36.81 -9.83 2.43
C ALA A 266 36.98 -8.48 1.72
N ILE A 267 35.98 -7.60 1.80
CA ILE A 267 36.05 -6.26 1.20
C ILE A 267 35.62 -5.22 2.24
N PHE A 268 36.47 -4.24 2.49
CA PHE A 268 36.11 -3.05 3.25
C PHE A 268 35.88 -1.89 2.29
N ILE A 269 34.72 -1.23 2.40
CA ILE A 269 34.35 -0.06 1.59
C ILE A 269 34.06 1.10 2.54
N PRO A 270 34.95 2.11 2.63
CA PRO A 270 34.65 3.31 3.37
C PRO A 270 33.49 4.05 2.67
N LEU A 271 32.54 4.54 3.47
CA LEU A 271 31.44 5.37 2.98
C LEU A 271 31.72 6.83 3.35
N PRO A 272 31.42 7.79 2.44
CA PRO A 272 31.49 9.21 2.77
C PRO A 272 30.46 9.56 3.85
N GLU A 273 30.66 10.67 4.58
CA GLU A 273 29.72 11.12 5.62
C GLU A 273 28.31 11.35 5.06
N GLU A 274 28.25 11.82 3.82
CA GLU A 274 27.02 11.93 3.05
C GLU A 274 27.13 11.07 1.79
N VAL A 275 26.25 10.07 1.68
CA VAL A 275 26.07 9.27 0.47
C VAL A 275 24.62 9.40 0.02
N LYS A 276 24.39 9.51 -1.29
CA LYS A 276 23.02 9.43 -1.84
C LYS A 276 22.58 7.97 -1.90
N ARG A 277 21.27 7.72 -1.89
CA ARG A 277 20.71 6.36 -1.92
C ARG A 277 21.15 5.61 -3.18
N GLU A 278 21.09 6.27 -4.33
CA GLU A 278 21.45 5.72 -5.64
C GLU A 278 22.95 5.39 -5.73
N ASP A 279 23.81 6.21 -5.13
CA ASP A 279 25.25 5.96 -5.09
C ASP A 279 25.57 4.71 -4.24
N LEU A 280 24.88 4.54 -3.12
CA LEU A 280 25.00 3.35 -2.28
C LEU A 280 24.47 2.09 -3.00
N GLU A 281 23.32 2.19 -3.67
CA GLU A 281 22.77 1.12 -4.52
C GLU A 281 23.82 0.67 -5.56
N LYS A 282 24.45 1.61 -6.26
CA LYS A 282 25.50 1.33 -7.24
C LYS A 282 26.73 0.67 -6.62
N ILE A 283 27.23 1.20 -5.49
CA ILE A 283 28.40 0.63 -4.78
C ILE A 283 28.12 -0.83 -4.39
N LEU A 284 26.94 -1.10 -3.82
CA LEU A 284 26.54 -2.45 -3.42
C LEU A 284 26.38 -3.37 -4.63
N GLN A 285 25.72 -2.91 -5.69
CA GLN A 285 25.50 -3.70 -6.90
C GLN A 285 26.82 -4.09 -7.56
N GLU A 286 27.73 -3.14 -7.80
CA GLU A 286 29.04 -3.41 -8.40
C GLU A 286 29.88 -4.37 -7.53
N THR A 287 29.80 -4.23 -6.21
CA THR A 287 30.53 -5.09 -5.27
C THR A 287 29.96 -6.50 -5.26
N LEU A 288 28.64 -6.66 -5.16
CA LEU A 288 27.98 -7.96 -5.07
C LEU A 288 28.01 -8.72 -6.39
N ASP A 289 27.77 -8.05 -7.52
CA ASP A 289 27.85 -8.66 -8.86
C ASP A 289 29.26 -9.19 -9.17
N GLY A 290 30.31 -8.58 -8.59
CA GLY A 290 31.70 -9.06 -8.72
C GLY A 290 32.07 -10.23 -7.80
N LEU A 291 31.20 -10.60 -6.85
CA LEU A 291 31.47 -11.59 -5.82
C LEU A 291 30.62 -12.87 -5.96
N LEU A 292 29.35 -12.70 -6.28
CA LEU A 292 28.39 -13.79 -6.40
C LEU A 292 27.29 -13.42 -7.41
N ASP A 293 27.00 -14.35 -8.32
CA ASP A 293 25.87 -14.23 -9.22
C ASP A 293 24.57 -13.99 -8.45
N SER A 294 23.74 -13.10 -8.99
CA SER A 294 22.40 -12.83 -8.46
C SER A 294 21.50 -14.04 -8.60
N ASP A 295 20.72 -14.39 -7.58
CA ASP A 295 19.64 -15.38 -7.70
C ASP A 295 18.56 -14.92 -8.70
N LEU A 296 18.15 -13.65 -8.60
CA LEU A 296 17.29 -12.97 -9.57
C LEU A 296 17.83 -11.55 -9.82
N LYS A 297 17.87 -11.14 -11.09
CA LYS A 297 18.15 -9.76 -11.51
C LYS A 297 17.15 -9.33 -12.57
N ILE A 298 16.71 -8.07 -12.52
CA ILE A 298 15.81 -7.50 -13.53
C ILE A 298 16.51 -6.34 -14.21
N ASN A 299 16.85 -6.53 -15.47
CA ASN A 299 17.45 -5.50 -16.30
C ASN A 299 16.35 -4.58 -16.83
N SER A 300 16.16 -3.45 -16.14
CA SER A 300 15.27 -2.36 -16.54
C SER A 300 15.76 -1.04 -15.96
N PRO A 301 15.62 0.10 -16.66
CA PRO A 301 15.88 1.43 -16.09
C PRO A 301 15.06 1.72 -14.82
N GLU A 302 13.87 1.12 -14.70
CA GLU A 302 12.97 1.27 -13.55
C GLU A 302 13.04 0.07 -12.59
N GLY A 303 14.07 -0.78 -12.72
CA GLY A 303 14.22 -2.04 -11.98
C GLY A 303 14.23 -1.88 -10.45
N ARG A 304 14.60 -0.70 -9.94
CA ARG A 304 14.57 -0.39 -8.49
C ARG A 304 13.17 -0.45 -7.87
N ASN A 305 12.12 -0.34 -8.70
CA ASN A 305 10.73 -0.46 -8.26
C ASN A 305 10.26 -1.91 -8.18
N LEU A 306 11.08 -2.87 -8.62
CA LEU A 306 10.81 -4.30 -8.59
C LEU A 306 11.65 -4.95 -7.50
N ILE A 307 10.97 -5.54 -6.51
CA ILE A 307 11.59 -6.36 -5.46
C ILE A 307 11.03 -7.78 -5.54
N TYR A 308 11.72 -8.75 -4.94
CA TYR A 308 11.29 -10.14 -4.99
C TYR A 308 11.54 -10.88 -3.68
N LEU A 309 10.86 -12.02 -3.54
CA LEU A 309 11.11 -13.05 -2.54
C LEU A 309 11.28 -14.39 -3.26
N HIS A 310 12.26 -15.19 -2.83
CA HIS A 310 12.45 -16.55 -3.33
C HIS A 310 12.10 -17.60 -2.24
N ARG A 311 11.24 -18.55 -2.62
CA ARG A 311 10.89 -19.73 -1.84
C ARG A 311 11.22 -21.01 -2.61
N ARG A 312 11.89 -21.97 -1.97
CA ARG A 312 12.04 -23.33 -2.48
C ARG A 312 10.98 -24.24 -1.86
N ILE A 313 10.07 -24.75 -2.67
CA ILE A 313 9.01 -25.67 -2.24
C ILE A 313 9.29 -27.05 -2.85
N LYS A 314 9.70 -27.99 -2.00
CA LYS A 314 10.23 -29.30 -2.42
C LYS A 314 11.45 -29.12 -3.34
N THR A 315 11.26 -29.21 -4.65
CA THR A 315 12.31 -29.07 -5.66
C THR A 315 12.07 -27.92 -6.63
N ASP A 316 10.95 -27.21 -6.46
CA ASP A 316 10.52 -26.14 -7.35
C ASP A 316 10.89 -24.80 -6.71
N GLU A 317 11.40 -23.89 -7.54
CA GLU A 317 11.83 -22.55 -7.14
C GLU A 317 10.71 -21.55 -7.47
N PHE A 318 10.24 -20.80 -6.46
CA PHE A 318 9.14 -19.83 -6.58
C PHE A 318 9.68 -18.42 -6.36
N TYR A 319 9.69 -17.61 -7.41
CA TYR A 319 10.11 -16.21 -7.36
C TYR A 319 8.88 -15.31 -7.40
N PHE A 320 8.50 -14.73 -6.26
CA PHE A 320 7.47 -13.69 -6.21
C PHE A 320 8.11 -12.35 -6.57
N VAL A 321 7.71 -11.74 -7.68
CA VAL A 321 8.19 -10.41 -8.08
C VAL A 321 7.05 -9.40 -7.95
N ALA A 322 7.33 -8.27 -7.30
CA ALA A 322 6.38 -7.21 -7.05
C ALA A 322 6.85 -5.89 -7.66
N ASN A 323 6.03 -5.31 -8.55
CA ASN A 323 6.13 -3.91 -8.93
C ASN A 323 5.49 -3.05 -7.85
N LEU A 324 6.28 -2.14 -7.26
CA LEU A 324 5.82 -1.23 -6.20
C LEU A 324 5.43 0.16 -6.74
N SER A 325 5.51 0.37 -8.05
CA SER A 325 5.19 1.63 -8.72
C SER A 325 3.85 1.59 -9.46
N ASP A 326 3.34 2.78 -9.77
CA ASP A 326 2.14 3.00 -10.59
C ASP A 326 2.42 2.93 -12.10
N LYS A 327 3.65 2.60 -12.50
CA LYS A 327 4.08 2.54 -13.89
C LYS A 327 4.16 1.09 -14.37
N THR A 328 3.86 0.89 -15.65
CA THR A 328 4.25 -0.32 -16.36
C THR A 328 5.78 -0.31 -16.56
N ILE A 329 6.45 -1.42 -16.25
CA ILE A 329 7.90 -1.57 -16.34
C ILE A 329 8.23 -2.73 -17.28
N GLU A 330 8.90 -2.41 -18.39
CA GLU A 330 9.46 -3.40 -19.31
C GLU A 330 10.90 -3.74 -18.93
N GLY A 331 11.28 -5.02 -19.05
CA GLY A 331 12.64 -5.46 -18.81
C GLY A 331 12.86 -6.94 -19.04
N GLU A 332 14.07 -7.39 -18.71
CA GLU A 332 14.44 -8.81 -18.77
C GLU A 332 14.69 -9.34 -17.35
N ILE A 333 13.96 -10.39 -16.98
CA ILE A 333 14.17 -11.12 -15.73
C ILE A 333 15.23 -12.18 -15.99
N ILE A 334 16.32 -12.14 -15.23
CA ILE A 334 17.43 -13.09 -15.29
C ILE A 334 17.37 -13.93 -14.00
N LEU A 335 17.05 -15.21 -14.14
CA LEU A 335 17.00 -16.17 -13.04
C LEU A 335 18.22 -17.08 -13.08
N ASN A 336 18.88 -17.27 -11.93
CA ASN A 336 19.95 -18.25 -11.75
C ASN A 336 19.40 -19.66 -11.49
N ALA A 337 18.43 -20.07 -12.30
CA ALA A 337 17.74 -21.35 -12.21
C ALA A 337 17.37 -21.84 -13.61
N VAL A 338 17.38 -23.16 -13.82
CA VAL A 338 17.00 -23.80 -15.09
C VAL A 338 15.98 -24.89 -14.83
N GLY A 339 14.90 -24.86 -15.60
CA GLY A 339 13.79 -25.81 -15.48
C GLY A 339 12.58 -25.38 -16.31
N ARG A 340 11.48 -26.11 -16.19
CA ARG A 340 10.21 -25.77 -16.85
C ARG A 340 9.59 -24.55 -16.17
N LEU A 341 9.23 -23.55 -16.96
CA LEU A 341 8.76 -22.26 -16.45
C LEU A 341 7.24 -22.13 -16.49
N GLU A 342 6.67 -21.73 -15.36
CA GLU A 342 5.28 -21.35 -15.22
C GLU A 342 5.18 -19.94 -14.63
N LYS A 343 4.12 -19.23 -15.00
CA LYS A 343 3.70 -17.97 -14.42
C LYS A 343 2.41 -18.21 -13.64
N TRP A 344 2.42 -17.88 -12.35
CA TRP A 344 1.23 -18.00 -11.51
C TRP A 344 0.73 -16.61 -11.15
N ASN A 345 -0.53 -16.34 -11.45
CA ASN A 345 -1.19 -15.08 -11.16
C ASN A 345 -1.95 -15.18 -9.82
N PRO A 346 -1.47 -14.57 -8.73
CA PRO A 346 -2.15 -14.63 -7.44
C PRO A 346 -3.50 -13.89 -7.41
N GLU A 347 -3.81 -13.02 -8.39
CA GLU A 347 -5.09 -12.31 -8.45
C GLU A 347 -6.27 -13.24 -8.75
N ASN A 348 -6.09 -14.17 -9.70
CA ASN A 348 -7.15 -15.06 -10.18
C ASN A 348 -6.82 -16.56 -9.98
N GLY A 349 -5.60 -16.91 -9.56
CA GLY A 349 -5.16 -18.30 -9.39
C GLY A 349 -4.77 -18.99 -10.71
N GLU A 350 -4.68 -18.26 -11.81
CA GLU A 350 -4.32 -18.81 -13.11
C GLU A 350 -2.85 -19.22 -13.14
N ILE A 351 -2.59 -20.41 -13.69
CA ILE A 351 -1.25 -20.97 -13.90
C ILE A 351 -1.06 -21.15 -15.40
N THR A 352 -0.07 -20.47 -15.97
CA THR A 352 0.22 -20.50 -17.41
C THR A 352 1.68 -20.86 -17.67
N PRO A 353 2.00 -21.59 -18.74
CA PRO A 353 3.38 -21.76 -19.17
C PRO A 353 4.01 -20.41 -19.58
N VAL A 354 5.29 -20.21 -19.27
CA VAL A 354 6.07 -19.11 -19.87
C VAL A 354 6.58 -19.59 -21.23
N TYR A 355 6.03 -19.03 -22.31
CA TYR A 355 6.36 -19.45 -23.67
C TYR A 355 7.52 -18.68 -24.30
N THR A 356 7.90 -17.52 -23.76
CA THR A 356 8.98 -16.69 -24.33
C THR A 356 10.10 -16.52 -23.32
N TYR A 357 11.25 -17.14 -23.58
CA TYR A 357 12.46 -17.01 -22.76
C TYR A 357 13.67 -17.57 -23.51
N ARG A 358 14.89 -17.31 -23.02
CA ARG A 358 16.13 -17.89 -23.55
C ARG A 358 17.05 -18.41 -22.45
N ARG A 359 18.01 -19.25 -22.83
CA ARG A 359 19.02 -19.84 -21.95
C ARG A 359 20.39 -19.30 -22.33
N GLU A 360 21.09 -18.72 -21.38
CA GLU A 360 22.45 -18.19 -21.56
C GLU A 360 23.26 -18.52 -20.31
N GLU A 361 24.41 -19.19 -20.48
CA GLU A 361 25.36 -19.45 -19.38
C GLU A 361 24.74 -20.10 -18.12
N GLY A 362 23.76 -20.99 -18.29
CA GLY A 362 23.07 -21.64 -17.17
C GLY A 362 22.00 -20.78 -16.49
N LYS A 363 21.66 -19.60 -17.04
CA LYS A 363 20.60 -18.70 -16.56
C LYS A 363 19.37 -18.75 -17.46
N THR A 364 18.21 -18.42 -16.90
CA THR A 364 16.97 -18.17 -17.65
C THR A 364 16.80 -16.67 -17.86
N ILE A 365 16.55 -16.23 -19.10
CA ILE A 365 16.22 -14.83 -19.37
C ILE A 365 14.80 -14.73 -19.95
N ILE A 366 13.92 -14.02 -19.25
CA ILE A 366 12.50 -13.87 -19.56
C ILE A 366 12.23 -12.40 -19.89
N PRO A 367 11.94 -12.04 -21.16
CA PRO A 367 11.42 -10.71 -21.47
C PRO A 367 10.02 -10.58 -20.86
N TYR A 368 9.79 -9.55 -20.05
CA TYR A 368 8.52 -9.35 -19.36
C TYR A 368 8.14 -7.87 -19.26
N VAL A 369 6.83 -7.62 -19.26
CA VAL A 369 6.25 -6.31 -19.01
C VAL A 369 5.46 -6.41 -17.73
N PHE A 370 6.00 -5.84 -16.65
CA PHE A 370 5.32 -5.75 -15.36
C PHE A 370 4.30 -4.63 -15.41
N GLU A 371 3.04 -4.93 -15.15
CA GLU A 371 2.00 -3.91 -15.05
C GLU A 371 2.13 -3.13 -13.73
N ALA A 372 1.51 -1.96 -13.67
CA ALA A 372 1.48 -1.13 -12.47
C ALA A 372 0.96 -1.93 -11.26
N TYR A 373 1.71 -1.90 -10.16
CA TYR A 373 1.43 -2.67 -8.93
C TYR A 373 1.29 -4.20 -9.11
N GLU A 374 1.75 -4.80 -10.21
CA GLU A 374 1.67 -6.25 -10.44
C GLU A 374 2.45 -7.02 -9.37
N GLY A 375 1.87 -8.13 -8.91
CA GLY A 375 2.54 -9.13 -8.09
C GLY A 375 2.34 -10.48 -8.76
N VAL A 376 3.43 -11.16 -9.11
CA VAL A 376 3.38 -12.37 -9.94
C VAL A 376 4.45 -13.36 -9.52
N TYR A 377 4.17 -14.66 -9.63
CA TYR A 377 5.19 -15.69 -9.44
C TYR A 377 5.74 -16.19 -10.78
N PHE A 378 7.07 -16.30 -10.85
CA PHE A 378 7.75 -17.14 -11.82
C PHE A 378 8.20 -18.41 -11.10
N VAL A 379 7.74 -19.56 -11.59
CA VAL A 379 7.99 -20.86 -10.97
C VAL A 379 8.87 -21.69 -11.89
N VAL A 380 10.02 -22.13 -11.37
CA VAL A 380 10.96 -23.01 -12.07
C VAL A 380 10.80 -24.42 -11.53
N LYS A 381 10.18 -25.30 -12.31
CA LYS A 381 9.96 -26.70 -11.94
C LYS A 381 11.03 -27.61 -12.51
N LYS A 382 11.36 -28.68 -11.77
CA LYS A 382 12.17 -29.78 -12.33
C LYS A 382 11.37 -30.57 -13.36
N GLY A 383 12.01 -30.92 -14.47
CA GLY A 383 11.41 -31.77 -15.50
C GLY A 383 11.90 -31.44 -16.90
N LYS A 384 11.30 -32.12 -17.90
CA LYS A 384 11.58 -31.87 -19.31
C LYS A 384 11.18 -30.44 -19.66
N GLU A 385 12.10 -29.76 -20.33
CA GLU A 385 11.85 -28.42 -20.86
C GLU A 385 10.67 -28.42 -21.84
N GLN A 386 9.80 -27.42 -21.70
CA GLN A 386 8.72 -27.19 -22.65
C GLN A 386 9.24 -26.45 -23.89
N LYS A 387 8.61 -26.70 -25.04
CA LYS A 387 8.89 -25.89 -26.23
C LYS A 387 8.60 -24.41 -25.93
N HIS A 388 9.46 -23.54 -26.43
CA HIS A 388 9.39 -22.11 -26.19
C HIS A 388 9.96 -21.32 -27.37
N VAL A 389 9.63 -20.03 -27.38
CA VAL A 389 10.08 -19.03 -28.33
C VAL A 389 11.22 -18.25 -27.66
N THR A 390 12.34 -18.04 -28.36
CA THR A 390 13.51 -17.34 -27.78
C THR A 390 13.46 -15.82 -27.96
N SER A 391 12.64 -15.33 -28.89
CA SER A 391 12.38 -13.91 -29.12
C SER A 391 11.02 -13.73 -29.78
N SER A 392 10.25 -12.72 -29.36
CA SER A 392 8.90 -12.47 -29.86
C SER A 392 8.53 -11.00 -29.72
N ASN A 393 7.88 -10.43 -30.74
CA ASN A 393 7.11 -9.18 -30.62
C ASN A 393 5.60 -9.44 -30.47
N VAL A 394 5.22 -10.69 -30.21
CA VAL A 394 3.85 -11.17 -30.00
C VAL A 394 3.74 -11.78 -28.61
N ASN A 395 2.65 -11.50 -27.89
CA ASN A 395 2.36 -12.20 -26.65
C ASN A 395 1.88 -13.63 -26.98
N ILE A 396 2.75 -14.62 -26.76
CA ILE A 396 2.49 -16.03 -27.10
C ILE A 396 1.54 -16.63 -26.07
N THR A 397 0.44 -17.22 -26.55
CA THR A 397 -0.60 -17.83 -25.71
C THR A 397 -0.64 -19.34 -25.78
N GLY A 398 0.01 -19.95 -26.78
CA GLY A 398 0.03 -21.40 -26.92
C GLY A 398 1.04 -21.89 -27.94
N ILE A 399 1.62 -23.07 -27.64
CA ILE A 399 2.46 -23.85 -28.55
C ILE A 399 1.86 -25.27 -28.60
N TYR A 400 1.33 -25.64 -29.76
CA TYR A 400 0.62 -26.90 -29.98
C TYR A 400 1.47 -27.81 -30.86
N GLU A 401 2.14 -28.80 -30.25
CA GLU A 401 3.12 -29.65 -30.93
C GLU A 401 2.48 -30.54 -32.00
N THR A 402 1.35 -31.20 -31.69
CA THR A 402 0.66 -32.11 -32.63
C THR A 402 0.16 -31.40 -33.88
N ALA A 403 -0.24 -30.12 -33.75
CA ALA A 403 -0.72 -29.31 -34.84
C ALA A 403 0.38 -28.46 -35.49
N GLN A 404 1.62 -28.53 -34.99
CA GLN A 404 2.76 -27.71 -35.42
C GLN A 404 2.42 -26.21 -35.50
N ARG A 405 1.76 -25.72 -34.44
CA ARG A 405 1.09 -24.42 -34.42
C ARG A 405 1.48 -23.60 -33.19
N ILE A 406 1.81 -22.32 -33.39
CA ILE A 406 2.00 -21.33 -32.32
C ILE A 406 0.96 -20.23 -32.46
N THR A 407 0.34 -19.84 -31.35
CA THR A 407 -0.66 -18.77 -31.31
C THR A 407 -0.25 -17.65 -30.37
N GLY A 408 -0.65 -16.43 -30.71
CA GLY A 408 -0.44 -15.28 -29.84
C GLY A 408 -1.24 -14.07 -30.30
N HIS A 409 -1.15 -13.00 -29.51
CA HIS A 409 -1.83 -11.74 -29.78
C HIS A 409 -0.86 -10.56 -29.74
N SER A 410 -1.07 -9.57 -30.61
CA SER A 410 -0.26 -8.37 -30.61
C SER A 410 -0.96 -7.17 -31.22
N ARG A 411 -0.33 -6.00 -31.12
CA ARG A 411 -0.65 -4.79 -31.90
C ARG A 411 0.48 -4.46 -32.89
N THR A 412 1.12 -5.47 -33.47
CA THR A 412 2.08 -5.27 -34.58
C THR A 412 1.46 -5.68 -35.92
N SER A 413 1.81 -4.96 -36.98
CA SER A 413 1.49 -5.34 -38.36
C SER A 413 2.44 -6.42 -38.90
N GLU A 414 3.61 -6.57 -38.29
CA GLU A 414 4.64 -7.54 -38.66
C GLU A 414 4.95 -8.48 -37.49
N PRO A 415 4.10 -9.49 -37.25
CA PRO A 415 4.28 -10.48 -36.19
C PRO A 415 5.47 -11.40 -36.50
N LYS A 416 6.47 -11.42 -35.61
CA LYS A 416 7.72 -12.16 -35.77
C LYS A 416 8.10 -12.88 -34.48
N ILE A 417 8.51 -14.13 -34.62
CA ILE A 417 9.00 -14.95 -33.52
C ILE A 417 10.27 -15.72 -33.92
N VAL A 418 11.05 -16.14 -32.94
CA VAL A 418 12.17 -17.08 -33.13
C VAL A 418 11.87 -18.37 -32.37
N PHE A 419 11.71 -19.46 -33.10
CA PHE A 419 11.37 -20.77 -32.56
C PHE A 419 12.34 -21.81 -33.12
N GLU A 420 12.97 -22.60 -32.25
CA GLU A 420 13.99 -23.59 -32.62
C GLU A 420 15.09 -23.01 -33.56
N GLY A 421 15.51 -21.77 -33.30
CA GLY A 421 16.52 -21.05 -34.09
C GLY A 421 16.03 -20.49 -35.43
N ARG A 422 14.78 -20.77 -35.83
CA ARG A 422 14.18 -20.28 -37.07
C ARG A 422 13.35 -19.03 -36.81
N LYS A 423 13.46 -18.05 -37.70
CA LYS A 423 12.57 -16.88 -37.71
C LYS A 423 11.27 -17.25 -38.40
N LEU A 424 10.15 -17.11 -37.70
CA LEU A 424 8.81 -17.34 -38.25
C LEU A 424 8.05 -16.01 -38.27
N THR A 425 7.23 -15.83 -39.31
CA THR A 425 6.35 -14.68 -39.48
C THR A 425 4.92 -15.17 -39.68
N ALA A 426 3.95 -14.45 -39.14
CA ALA A 426 2.53 -14.69 -39.45
C ALA A 426 2.05 -13.69 -40.51
N GLU A 427 0.86 -13.92 -41.07
CA GLU A 427 0.26 -13.01 -42.05
C GLU A 427 0.13 -11.59 -41.46
N PRO A 428 0.61 -10.57 -42.20
CA PRO A 428 0.44 -9.18 -41.80
C PRO A 428 -1.04 -8.83 -41.67
N GLN A 429 -1.42 -8.24 -40.54
CA GLN A 429 -2.78 -7.77 -40.30
C GLN A 429 -2.76 -6.27 -40.02
N LYS A 430 -3.75 -5.56 -40.55
CA LYS A 430 -3.93 -4.13 -40.27
C LYS A 430 -4.08 -3.93 -38.77
N ILE A 431 -3.35 -2.95 -38.21
CA ILE A 431 -3.56 -2.53 -36.82
C ILE A 431 -4.84 -1.71 -36.78
N MET A 432 -5.74 -2.10 -35.89
CA MET A 432 -7.00 -1.40 -35.69
C MET A 432 -6.87 -0.34 -34.59
N GLU A 433 -7.45 0.82 -34.86
CA GLU A 433 -7.48 1.91 -33.89
C GLU A 433 -8.34 1.53 -32.67
N PRO A 434 -7.95 1.94 -31.46
CA PRO A 434 -8.80 1.77 -30.30
C PRO A 434 -10.12 2.53 -30.45
N VAL A 435 -11.22 1.94 -29.96
CA VAL A 435 -12.51 2.62 -29.87
C VAL A 435 -12.58 3.35 -28.53
N THR A 436 -12.51 4.68 -28.55
CA THR A 436 -12.62 5.50 -27.34
C THR A 436 -14.07 5.70 -26.94
N ILE A 437 -14.39 5.38 -25.69
CA ILE A 437 -15.68 5.58 -25.06
C ILE A 437 -15.57 6.73 -24.07
N SER A 438 -16.39 7.75 -24.28
CA SER A 438 -16.44 8.97 -23.47
C SER A 438 -17.88 9.47 -23.36
N LYS A 439 -18.08 10.54 -22.58
CA LYS A 439 -19.40 11.17 -22.31
C LYS A 439 -20.36 10.20 -21.63
N TRP A 440 -20.29 10.11 -20.31
CA TRP A 440 -21.07 9.12 -19.57
C TRP A 440 -22.41 9.68 -19.13
N SER A 441 -23.46 8.87 -19.24
CA SER A 441 -24.65 9.06 -18.40
C SER A 441 -24.31 8.57 -17.00
N VAL A 442 -24.53 9.41 -16.00
CA VAL A 442 -24.16 9.12 -14.61
C VAL A 442 -25.42 8.94 -13.79
N GLU A 443 -25.52 7.78 -13.16
CA GLU A 443 -26.56 7.50 -12.18
C GLU A 443 -25.95 7.39 -10.79
N ILE A 444 -26.49 8.20 -9.87
CA ILE A 444 -26.25 8.11 -8.45
C ILE A 444 -27.63 7.96 -7.80
N PRO A 445 -27.90 6.87 -7.05
CA PRO A 445 -29.24 6.55 -6.56
C PRO A 445 -29.74 7.57 -5.52
N ILE A 446 -28.85 8.04 -4.65
CA ILE A 446 -29.15 8.99 -3.58
C ILE A 446 -27.92 9.85 -3.28
N ASN A 447 -28.11 11.02 -2.68
CA ASN A 447 -27.03 11.90 -2.27
C ASN A 447 -27.04 12.14 -0.76
N TYR A 448 -25.91 12.61 -0.25
CA TYR A 448 -25.69 12.92 1.16
C TYR A 448 -25.25 14.37 1.33
N TYR A 449 -25.86 15.08 2.28
CA TYR A 449 -25.43 16.40 2.71
C TYR A 449 -25.08 16.38 4.20
N VAL A 450 -23.78 16.39 4.50
CA VAL A 450 -23.31 16.64 5.88
C VAL A 450 -23.59 18.10 6.20
N LEU A 451 -24.47 18.34 7.17
CA LEU A 451 -24.92 19.67 7.56
C LEU A 451 -23.90 20.32 8.50
N GLU A 452 -23.14 21.31 8.04
CA GLU A 452 -22.10 21.97 8.81
C GLU A 452 -21.84 23.42 8.37
N PRO A 453 -21.32 24.29 9.27
CA PRO A 453 -20.97 24.04 10.68
C PRO A 453 -22.18 24.03 11.62
N TRP A 454 -22.04 23.43 12.80
CA TRP A 454 -23.04 23.47 13.87
C TRP A 454 -22.77 24.59 14.85
N ARG A 455 -23.81 25.35 15.21
CA ARG A 455 -23.80 26.19 16.41
C ARG A 455 -24.19 25.33 17.61
N THR A 456 -23.35 25.28 18.65
CA THR A 456 -23.54 24.41 19.82
C THR A 456 -23.76 25.22 21.08
N GLU A 457 -24.82 24.92 21.82
CA GLU A 457 -25.15 25.56 23.11
C GLU A 457 -25.29 24.49 24.20
N VAL A 458 -24.67 24.72 25.37
CA VAL A 458 -24.72 23.83 26.54
C VAL A 458 -25.38 24.55 27.72
N GLY A 459 -26.13 23.83 28.55
CA GLY A 459 -26.67 24.34 29.83
C GLY A 459 -28.17 24.68 29.85
N LYS A 460 -28.90 24.49 28.74
CA LYS A 460 -30.37 24.59 28.72
C LYS A 460 -31.01 23.31 29.28
N SER A 461 -31.13 23.21 30.60
CA SER A 461 -31.88 22.13 31.25
C SER A 461 -33.36 22.47 31.35
N SER A 462 -34.25 21.56 30.92
CA SER A 462 -35.70 21.64 31.16
C SER A 462 -36.12 21.08 32.53
N GLU A 463 -35.21 20.46 33.27
CA GLU A 463 -35.47 19.82 34.56
C GLU A 463 -34.47 20.28 35.64
N SER A 464 -34.56 21.54 36.06
CA SER A 464 -34.03 21.93 37.38
C SER A 464 -35.12 22.59 38.22
N LYS A 465 -35.58 21.86 39.24
CA LYS A 465 -36.43 22.42 40.31
C LYS A 465 -35.68 23.42 41.20
N ASP A 466 -34.36 23.53 41.04
CA ASP A 466 -33.54 24.55 41.67
C ASP A 466 -33.26 25.72 40.71
N LYS A 467 -33.75 26.90 41.10
CA LYS A 467 -33.54 28.19 40.44
C LYS A 467 -32.09 28.66 40.55
N LYS A 468 -31.19 28.04 39.82
CA LYS A 468 -30.02 28.73 39.27
C LYS A 468 -30.05 28.48 37.76
N GLU A 469 -30.47 29.50 37.00
CA GLU A 469 -30.23 29.53 35.56
C GLU A 469 -28.74 29.27 35.34
N LYS A 470 -28.38 28.06 34.88
CA LYS A 470 -27.06 27.83 34.30
C LYS A 470 -27.01 28.73 33.06
N GLU A 471 -26.16 29.74 33.06
CA GLU A 471 -25.93 30.58 31.87
C GLU A 471 -25.61 29.69 30.67
N SER A 472 -26.31 29.88 29.55
CA SER A 472 -26.07 29.13 28.32
C SER A 472 -24.71 29.51 27.76
N LYS A 473 -23.80 28.54 27.60
CA LYS A 473 -22.48 28.75 27.00
C LYS A 473 -22.49 28.28 25.55
N GLN A 474 -22.13 29.16 24.62
CA GLN A 474 -21.87 28.77 23.23
C GLN A 474 -20.49 28.13 23.13
N LEU A 475 -20.42 26.93 22.55
CA LEU A 475 -19.17 26.23 22.27
C LEU A 475 -18.84 26.30 20.79
N ASN A 476 -17.56 26.49 20.48
CA ASN A 476 -17.05 26.29 19.12
C ASN A 476 -16.70 24.81 18.97
N VAL A 477 -17.64 24.03 18.44
CA VAL A 477 -17.47 22.60 18.21
C VAL A 477 -17.40 22.38 16.70
N SER A 478 -16.23 21.98 16.18
CA SER A 478 -16.06 21.71 14.75
C SER A 478 -16.52 20.28 14.40
N ARG A 479 -16.66 20.02 13.09
CA ARG A 479 -16.54 18.65 12.57
C ARG A 479 -15.23 18.04 13.05
N TYR A 480 -15.21 16.73 13.17
CA TYR A 480 -13.99 15.94 13.09
C TYR A 480 -13.05 16.49 12.01
N ARG A 481 -11.89 16.96 12.44
CA ARG A 481 -10.72 17.07 11.58
C ARG A 481 -9.99 15.73 11.66
N PRO A 482 -9.77 15.02 10.54
CA PRO A 482 -8.95 13.82 10.53
C PRO A 482 -7.63 14.04 11.28
N ILE A 483 -7.20 13.05 12.06
CA ILE A 483 -6.01 13.22 12.90
C ILE A 483 -4.76 13.47 12.04
N ASP A 484 -4.74 12.93 10.83
CA ASP A 484 -3.77 13.19 9.77
C ASP A 484 -3.79 14.64 9.28
N GLU A 485 -4.94 15.32 9.24
CA GLU A 485 -5.01 16.76 8.96
C GLU A 485 -4.48 17.59 10.13
N LEU A 486 -4.76 17.19 11.38
CA LEU A 486 -4.16 17.83 12.56
C LEU A 486 -2.63 17.65 12.54
N PHE A 487 -2.17 16.42 12.28
CA PHE A 487 -0.76 16.07 12.17
C PHE A 487 -0.08 16.68 10.95
N ALA A 488 -0.85 17.01 9.91
CA ALA A 488 -0.35 17.69 8.74
C ALA A 488 0.24 19.05 9.10
N GLU A 489 -0.38 19.73 10.06
CA GLU A 489 -0.06 21.08 10.51
C GLU A 489 0.99 21.12 11.61
N ILE A 490 1.11 20.05 12.42
CA ILE A 490 2.07 19.96 13.55
C ILE A 490 3.46 20.49 13.18
N PRO A 491 4.12 20.08 12.07
CA PRO A 491 5.46 20.59 11.76
C PRO A 491 5.51 22.11 11.54
N SER A 492 4.49 22.68 10.91
CA SER A 492 4.41 24.12 10.67
C SER A 492 4.18 24.88 11.98
N VAL A 493 3.39 24.30 12.90
CA VAL A 493 3.11 24.88 14.22
C VAL A 493 4.33 24.73 15.14
N CYS A 494 5.01 23.60 15.14
CA CYS A 494 6.28 23.41 15.86
C CYS A 494 7.33 24.41 15.38
N GLN A 495 7.46 24.59 14.06
CA GLN A 495 8.38 25.57 13.49
C GLN A 495 8.06 27.01 13.94
N SER A 496 6.80 27.41 13.95
CA SER A 496 6.40 28.76 14.38
C SER A 496 6.57 28.98 15.90
N LEU A 497 6.49 27.92 16.70
CA LEU A 497 6.67 27.95 18.15
C LEU A 497 8.11 27.63 18.61
N GLY A 498 9.03 27.47 17.65
CA GLY A 498 10.44 27.17 17.93
C GLY A 498 10.67 25.83 18.63
N ILE A 499 9.82 24.82 18.36
CA ILE A 499 9.95 23.46 18.90
C ILE A 499 10.74 22.61 17.90
N ASP A 500 11.91 22.10 18.29
CA ASP A 500 12.67 21.14 17.48
C ASP A 500 12.07 19.73 17.64
N MET A 501 11.37 19.27 16.61
CA MET A 501 10.72 17.95 16.61
C MET A 501 11.73 16.78 16.68
N LYS A 502 13.03 17.00 16.53
CA LYS A 502 14.05 15.96 16.65
C LYS A 502 14.41 15.61 18.09
N GLU A 503 14.13 16.51 19.03
CA GLU A 503 14.50 16.35 20.44
C GLU A 503 13.45 15.56 21.24
N TYR A 504 12.23 15.45 20.73
CA TYR A 504 11.08 14.93 21.48
C TYR A 504 10.36 13.81 20.73
N GLY A 505 9.80 12.86 21.48
CA GLY A 505 8.85 11.89 20.96
C GLY A 505 7.56 12.58 20.48
N PHE A 506 6.83 11.94 19.57
CA PHE A 506 5.62 12.52 18.98
C PHE A 506 4.58 12.96 20.02
N TYR A 507 4.33 12.13 21.03
CA TYR A 507 3.38 12.45 22.10
C TYR A 507 3.87 13.61 22.99
N GLU A 508 5.18 13.70 23.22
CA GLU A 508 5.77 14.83 23.95
C GLU A 508 5.61 16.13 23.16
N ILE A 509 5.74 16.08 21.82
CA ILE A 509 5.46 17.24 20.96
C ILE A 509 4.00 17.69 21.11
N LEU A 510 3.05 16.77 21.17
CA LEU A 510 1.64 17.11 21.39
C LEU A 510 1.42 17.81 22.74
N ASP A 511 2.05 17.32 23.81
CA ASP A 511 1.96 17.91 25.15
C ASP A 511 2.59 19.31 25.20
N ILE A 512 3.76 19.50 24.58
CA ILE A 512 4.45 20.80 24.49
C ILE A 512 3.59 21.80 23.70
N LEU A 513 3.01 21.35 22.57
CA LEU A 513 2.11 22.16 21.77
C LEU A 513 0.91 22.61 22.62
N ASP A 514 0.20 21.68 23.25
CA ASP A 514 -0.97 21.99 24.09
C ASP A 514 -0.63 23.01 25.20
N SER A 515 0.52 22.86 25.86
CA SER A 515 0.99 23.82 26.88
C SER A 515 1.26 25.20 26.31
N LYS A 516 2.07 25.32 25.26
CA LYS A 516 2.44 26.63 24.66
C LYS A 516 1.24 27.37 24.08
N LEU A 517 0.29 26.63 23.53
CA LEU A 517 -0.91 27.20 22.92
C LEU A 517 -1.89 27.72 23.98
N LYS A 518 -2.03 27.00 25.10
CA LYS A 518 -2.73 27.48 26.30
C LYS A 518 -2.11 28.75 26.88
N GLU A 519 -0.78 28.80 26.98
CA GLU A 519 -0.04 30.00 27.42
C GLU A 519 -0.27 31.22 26.51
N ALA A 520 -0.39 30.99 25.19
CA ALA A 520 -0.68 32.03 24.21
C ALA A 520 -2.16 32.46 24.16
N GLY A 521 -3.04 31.84 24.95
CA GLY A 521 -4.49 32.09 24.91
C GLY A 521 -5.16 31.64 23.61
N ILE A 522 -4.51 30.76 22.84
CA ILE A 522 -5.01 30.25 21.56
C ILE A 522 -5.62 28.87 21.80
N GLU A 523 -6.96 28.79 21.79
CA GLU A 523 -7.67 27.50 21.80
C GLU A 523 -7.62 26.86 20.41
N ILE A 524 -6.77 25.84 20.23
CA ILE A 524 -6.60 25.11 18.94
C ILE A 524 -7.52 23.90 18.81
N ALA A 525 -8.00 23.38 19.94
CA ALA A 525 -8.93 22.26 19.97
C ALA A 525 -10.37 22.76 20.17
N PRO A 526 -11.36 22.30 19.38
CA PRO A 526 -12.76 22.53 19.69
C PRO A 526 -13.07 22.05 21.11
N GLN A 527 -13.80 22.84 21.89
CA GLN A 527 -14.20 22.43 23.24
C GLN A 527 -15.21 21.29 23.13
N PRO A 528 -14.91 20.07 23.62
CA PRO A 528 -15.87 18.97 23.56
C PRO A 528 -17.08 19.31 24.44
N VAL A 529 -18.26 18.82 24.05
CA VAL A 529 -19.43 18.88 24.93
C VAL A 529 -19.13 18.05 26.19
N PRO A 530 -19.33 18.59 27.41
CA PRO A 530 -19.04 17.83 28.63
C PRO A 530 -19.88 16.55 28.73
N LEU A 531 -19.28 15.47 29.26
CA LEU A 531 -19.94 14.19 29.46
C LEU A 531 -21.20 14.34 30.32
N GLY A 532 -22.31 13.75 29.88
CA GLY A 532 -23.59 13.75 30.60
C GLY A 532 -24.41 15.03 30.46
N GLU A 533 -23.86 16.13 29.93
CA GLU A 533 -24.58 17.39 29.77
C GLU A 533 -25.55 17.36 28.58
N GLU A 534 -26.64 18.10 28.71
CA GLU A 534 -27.54 18.38 27.60
C GLU A 534 -26.98 19.51 26.74
N TYR A 535 -27.11 19.33 25.44
CA TYR A 535 -26.67 20.31 24.46
C TYR A 535 -27.65 20.38 23.29
N GLU A 536 -27.63 21.54 22.65
CA GLU A 536 -28.39 21.85 21.46
C GLU A 536 -27.42 22.14 20.32
N ILE A 537 -27.61 21.48 19.18
CA ILE A 537 -26.89 21.77 17.95
C ILE A 537 -27.86 22.33 16.92
N THR A 538 -27.49 23.43 16.28
CA THR A 538 -28.27 24.05 15.21
C THR A 538 -27.44 24.19 13.94
N ALA A 539 -28.00 23.77 12.80
CA ALA A 539 -27.43 23.96 11.48
C ALA A 539 -28.47 24.58 10.54
N GLU A 540 -27.99 25.40 9.62
CA GLU A 540 -28.79 26.10 8.63
C GLU A 540 -28.36 25.70 7.22
N PHE A 541 -29.33 25.59 6.32
CA PHE A 541 -29.09 25.28 4.92
C PHE A 541 -30.18 25.87 4.04
N GLU A 542 -29.90 26.00 2.75
CA GLU A 542 -30.87 26.48 1.76
C GLU A 542 -31.36 25.33 0.88
N ALA A 543 -32.66 25.31 0.58
CA ALA A 543 -33.25 24.37 -0.36
C ALA A 543 -33.98 25.13 -1.48
N LYS A 544 -33.45 25.08 -2.70
CA LYS A 544 -34.15 25.56 -3.91
C LYS A 544 -35.17 24.53 -4.40
N HIS A 545 -34.85 23.26 -4.18
CA HIS A 545 -35.71 22.11 -4.47
C HIS A 545 -35.89 21.27 -3.21
N ILE A 546 -37.12 20.79 -2.98
CA ILE A 546 -37.42 19.83 -1.91
C ILE A 546 -37.68 18.48 -2.60
N PRO A 547 -36.83 17.47 -2.38
CA PRO A 547 -36.99 16.14 -2.95
C PRO A 547 -38.30 15.46 -2.55
N GLU A 548 -38.73 14.47 -3.33
CA GLU A 548 -39.90 13.66 -2.99
C GLU A 548 -39.75 12.92 -1.65
N GLN A 549 -38.51 12.56 -1.30
CA GLN A 549 -38.12 11.97 -0.02
C GLN A 549 -36.80 12.59 0.44
N ILE A 550 -36.76 13.04 1.69
CA ILE A 550 -35.55 13.58 2.32
C ILE A 550 -35.51 13.19 3.79
N LEU A 551 -34.49 12.40 4.12
CA LEU A 551 -34.29 11.86 5.46
C LEU A 551 -33.25 12.69 6.21
N LEU A 552 -33.53 12.99 7.47
CA LEU A 552 -32.54 13.43 8.44
C LEU A 552 -31.93 12.20 9.12
N VAL A 553 -30.65 11.96 8.87
CA VAL A 553 -29.89 10.84 9.47
C VAL A 553 -28.96 11.37 10.55
N TYR A 554 -29.02 10.75 11.73
CA TYR A 554 -28.16 11.09 12.87
C TYR A 554 -27.74 9.82 13.61
N GLU A 555 -26.74 9.94 14.49
CA GLU A 555 -26.28 8.83 15.31
C GLU A 555 -27.03 8.74 16.65
N ASP A 556 -27.58 7.55 16.94
CA ASP A 556 -28.24 7.26 18.21
C ASP A 556 -27.20 7.00 19.30
N LEU A 557 -26.86 8.06 20.03
CA LEU A 557 -26.01 8.02 21.23
C LEU A 557 -26.78 7.69 22.53
N GLY A 558 -28.09 7.43 22.45
CA GLY A 558 -29.00 7.34 23.60
C GLY A 558 -30.37 8.00 23.35
N GLN A 559 -30.72 8.19 22.08
CA GLN A 559 -31.79 8.97 21.48
C GLN A 559 -31.70 10.49 21.73
N PRO A 560 -31.95 11.32 20.68
CA PRO A 560 -32.13 12.75 20.88
C PRO A 560 -33.35 12.98 21.76
N LEU A 561 -33.25 13.96 22.64
CA LEU A 561 -34.37 14.35 23.49
C LEU A 561 -35.46 14.95 22.60
N GLU A 562 -35.09 15.84 21.66
CA GLU A 562 -36.01 16.50 20.75
C GLU A 562 -35.31 16.88 19.43
N ILE A 563 -36.06 16.86 18.32
CA ILE A 563 -35.61 17.37 17.01
C ILE A 563 -36.63 18.38 16.51
N TYR A 564 -36.14 19.53 16.05
CA TYR A 564 -36.94 20.58 15.45
C TYR A 564 -36.46 20.90 14.04
N VAL A 565 -37.40 21.08 13.13
CA VAL A 565 -37.16 21.58 11.77
C VAL A 565 -37.98 22.84 11.59
N ASN A 566 -37.33 23.96 11.28
CA ASN A 566 -37.99 25.26 11.18
C ASN A 566 -38.85 25.61 12.41
N LYS A 567 -38.32 25.32 13.62
CA LYS A 567 -38.99 25.48 14.93
C LYS A 567 -40.20 24.57 15.18
N THR A 568 -40.53 23.69 14.24
CA THR A 568 -41.60 22.70 14.42
C THR A 568 -40.98 21.40 14.92
N LYS A 569 -41.53 20.84 16.00
CA LYS A 569 -41.07 19.56 16.55
C LYS A 569 -41.41 18.43 15.57
N VAL A 570 -40.43 17.56 15.30
CA VAL A 570 -40.61 16.35 14.51
C VAL A 570 -41.20 15.29 15.44
N GLU A 571 -42.39 14.79 15.13
CA GLU A 571 -43.15 13.85 15.99
C GLU A 571 -43.04 12.41 15.48
N GLU A 572 -42.52 12.20 14.26
CA GLU A 572 -42.30 10.89 13.68
C GLU A 572 -41.27 10.09 14.50
N ALA A 573 -41.54 8.78 14.66
CA ALA A 573 -40.60 7.89 15.31
C ALA A 573 -39.41 7.57 14.38
N PRO A 574 -38.15 7.73 14.86
CA PRO A 574 -36.98 7.45 14.06
C PRO A 574 -36.87 5.97 13.70
N GLN A 575 -36.56 5.69 12.43
CA GLN A 575 -36.36 4.32 11.94
C GLN A 575 -34.88 3.96 11.98
N LYS A 576 -34.58 2.65 12.12
CA LYS A 576 -33.21 2.16 11.94
C LYS A 576 -32.77 2.40 10.50
N PHE A 577 -31.59 2.98 10.35
CA PHE A 577 -30.96 3.23 9.05
C PHE A 577 -29.50 2.82 9.16
N PHE A 578 -28.88 2.41 8.06
CA PHE A 578 -27.44 2.15 8.03
C PHE A 578 -26.82 3.03 6.96
N LEU A 579 -26.04 4.02 7.38
CA LEU A 579 -25.20 4.83 6.49
C LEU A 579 -23.73 4.54 6.74
N TRP A 580 -23.29 4.64 8.00
CA TRP A 580 -21.95 4.24 8.43
C TRP A 580 -21.99 3.33 9.67
N ASP A 581 -23.09 3.30 10.42
CA ASP A 581 -23.21 2.51 11.64
C ASP A 581 -24.65 2.04 11.91
N ARG A 582 -24.80 0.92 12.64
CA ARG A 582 -26.11 0.38 13.06
C ARG A 582 -26.84 1.29 14.07
N SER A 583 -26.12 2.21 14.69
CA SER A 583 -26.70 3.26 15.52
C SER A 583 -27.30 4.41 14.71
N ASN A 584 -27.17 4.45 13.38
CA ASN A 584 -27.84 5.49 12.61
C ASN A 584 -29.36 5.35 12.69
N ARG A 585 -30.02 6.51 12.75
CA ARG A 585 -31.46 6.66 12.74
C ARG A 585 -31.85 7.63 11.65
N ALA A 586 -33.01 7.42 11.03
CA ALA A 586 -33.55 8.27 9.99
C ALA A 586 -34.96 8.77 10.34
N LEU A 587 -35.22 10.03 10.02
CA LEU A 587 -36.53 10.67 10.09
C LEU A 587 -36.86 11.27 8.72
N ASP A 588 -38.06 11.05 8.19
CA ASP A 588 -38.51 11.78 7.01
C ASP A 588 -38.92 13.19 7.44
N ILE A 589 -38.22 14.20 6.92
CA ILE A 589 -38.45 15.60 7.31
C ILE A 589 -39.08 16.42 6.19
N LYS A 590 -39.48 15.78 5.08
CA LYS A 590 -39.99 16.48 3.88
C LYS A 590 -41.06 17.53 4.23
N ASN A 591 -42.04 17.15 5.04
CA ASN A 591 -43.20 17.99 5.35
C ASN A 591 -42.87 19.19 6.27
N TYR A 592 -41.67 19.21 6.85
CA TYR A 592 -41.19 20.29 7.71
C TYR A 592 -40.31 21.30 6.98
N LEU A 593 -39.90 20.99 5.74
CA LEU A 593 -39.03 21.84 4.94
C LEU A 593 -39.82 22.85 4.10
N LYS A 594 -39.16 23.96 3.80
CA LYS A 594 -39.67 25.01 2.91
C LYS A 594 -38.62 25.38 1.87
N LYS A 595 -39.06 25.94 0.73
CA LYS A 595 -38.12 26.56 -0.23
C LYS A 595 -37.43 27.75 0.43
N GLY A 596 -36.14 27.92 0.17
CA GLY A 596 -35.29 28.94 0.81
C GLY A 596 -34.57 28.40 2.05
N GLY A 597 -34.36 29.27 3.04
CA GLY A 597 -33.62 28.93 4.27
C GLY A 597 -34.38 27.97 5.19
N ASN A 598 -33.69 26.95 5.67
CA ASN A 598 -34.16 25.96 6.62
C ASN A 598 -33.19 25.85 7.80
N GLN A 599 -33.72 25.50 8.96
CA GLN A 599 -32.94 25.29 10.18
C GLN A 599 -33.31 23.95 10.81
N ILE A 600 -32.30 23.18 11.20
CA ILE A 600 -32.44 21.95 11.97
C ILE A 600 -31.80 22.17 13.33
N THR A 601 -32.55 21.85 14.38
CA THR A 601 -32.09 21.90 15.76
C THR A 601 -32.26 20.52 16.40
N ILE A 602 -31.18 19.96 16.94
CA ILE A 602 -31.20 18.69 17.67
C ILE A 602 -30.81 18.96 19.10
N ARG A 603 -31.70 18.63 20.04
CA ARG A 603 -31.42 18.62 21.47
C ARG A 603 -31.14 17.20 21.91
N THR A 604 -30.00 16.98 22.53
CA THR A 604 -29.60 15.65 22.97
C THR A 604 -28.70 15.73 24.20
N ARG A 605 -28.34 14.57 24.74
CA ARG A 605 -27.48 14.45 25.90
C ARG A 605 -26.20 13.76 25.49
N TYR A 606 -25.08 14.35 25.87
CA TYR A 606 -23.78 13.74 25.62
C TYR A 606 -23.63 12.49 26.49
N PRO A 607 -23.30 11.30 25.94
CA PRO A 607 -23.16 10.10 26.75
C PRO A 607 -22.09 10.26 27.82
N ASN A 608 -22.34 9.68 29.00
CA ASN A 608 -21.31 9.56 30.02
C ASN A 608 -20.43 8.33 29.71
N PHE A 609 -19.38 8.51 28.92
CA PHE A 609 -18.42 7.44 28.64
C PHE A 609 -17.60 7.14 29.91
N LYS A 610 -17.49 5.87 30.29
CA LYS A 610 -16.69 5.45 31.46
C LYS A 610 -15.18 5.60 31.22
N ASP A 611 -14.76 5.56 29.96
CA ASP A 611 -13.35 5.63 29.57
C ASP A 611 -12.97 7.08 29.27
N LYS A 612 -12.12 7.67 30.14
CA LYS A 612 -11.68 9.08 30.10
C LYS A 612 -10.55 9.33 29.09
N VAL A 613 -10.52 8.65 27.95
CA VAL A 613 -9.48 8.95 26.95
C VAL A 613 -9.78 10.33 26.36
N PRO A 614 -8.85 11.31 26.44
CA PRO A 614 -9.10 12.68 26.03
C PRO A 614 -8.99 12.79 24.51
N SER A 615 -9.92 12.21 23.77
CA SER A 615 -10.13 12.65 22.39
C SER A 615 -11.06 13.86 22.42
N THR A 616 -10.68 14.91 21.71
CA THR A 616 -11.51 16.07 21.37
C THR A 616 -12.77 15.61 20.64
N HIS A 617 -13.79 15.22 21.40
CA HIS A 617 -15.05 14.77 20.83
C HIS A 617 -15.71 15.95 20.11
N GLY A 618 -15.75 15.88 18.77
CA GLY A 618 -16.65 16.69 17.96
C GLY A 618 -18.08 16.16 17.98
N ILE A 619 -19.01 16.91 17.39
CA ILE A 619 -20.39 16.46 17.18
C ILE A 619 -20.42 15.34 16.13
N GLU A 620 -21.32 14.37 16.29
CA GLU A 620 -21.51 13.32 15.30
C GLU A 620 -22.13 13.86 14.01
N PRO A 621 -21.73 13.35 12.83
CA PRO A 621 -22.30 13.80 11.57
C PRO A 621 -23.82 13.69 11.59
N VAL A 622 -24.48 14.75 11.14
CA VAL A 622 -25.92 14.78 10.87
C VAL A 622 -26.07 15.04 9.38
N VAL A 623 -26.78 14.16 8.71
CA VAL A 623 -26.71 14.00 7.26
C VAL A 623 -28.12 14.06 6.69
N LEU A 624 -28.35 14.92 5.70
CA LEU A 624 -29.54 14.81 4.87
C LEU A 624 -29.30 13.77 3.78
N VAL A 625 -30.27 12.88 3.59
CA VAL A 625 -30.20 11.79 2.62
C VAL A 625 -31.41 11.88 1.70
N GLY A 626 -31.18 11.95 0.39
CA GLY A 626 -32.28 12.09 -0.58
C GLY A 626 -31.78 12.26 -2.02
N LYS A 627 -32.71 12.32 -2.97
CA LYS A 627 -32.40 12.49 -4.39
C LYS A 627 -32.27 13.98 -4.74
N PHE A 628 -31.10 14.55 -4.46
CA PHE A 628 -30.79 15.96 -4.71
C PHE A 628 -29.32 16.18 -5.10
N ALA A 629 -28.99 17.36 -5.60
CA ALA A 629 -27.62 17.86 -5.74
C ALA A 629 -27.33 18.98 -4.74
N ILE A 630 -26.07 19.19 -4.41
CA ILE A 630 -25.58 20.28 -3.55
C ILE A 630 -24.79 21.26 -4.39
N LYS A 631 -25.20 22.52 -4.49
CA LYS A 631 -24.41 23.56 -5.16
C LYS A 631 -24.28 24.75 -4.25
N GLU A 632 -23.05 25.19 -3.98
CA GLU A 632 -22.79 26.34 -3.08
C GLU A 632 -23.52 26.19 -1.72
N LYS A 633 -23.51 24.99 -1.13
CA LYS A 633 -24.23 24.62 0.11
C LYS A 633 -25.77 24.64 0.03
N LYS A 634 -26.34 24.60 -1.18
CA LYS A 634 -27.79 24.62 -1.43
C LYS A 634 -28.27 23.31 -2.03
N ILE A 635 -29.44 22.83 -1.58
CA ILE A 635 -30.12 21.68 -2.17
C ILE A 635 -30.81 22.10 -3.47
N GLU A 636 -30.44 21.44 -4.57
CA GLU A 636 -30.99 21.65 -5.92
C GLU A 636 -31.48 20.34 -6.55
N GLU A 637 -32.22 20.47 -7.66
CA GLU A 637 -32.59 19.31 -8.47
C GLU A 637 -31.35 18.65 -9.05
N PRO A 638 -31.23 17.32 -8.96
CA PRO A 638 -30.07 16.64 -9.48
C PRO A 638 -30.13 16.60 -11.01
N LYS A 639 -29.09 17.12 -11.67
CA LYS A 639 -28.95 17.08 -13.12
C LYS A 639 -28.04 15.91 -13.51
N PHE A 640 -28.65 14.83 -14.00
CA PHE A 640 -27.95 13.57 -14.34
C PHE A 640 -27.60 13.42 -15.84
N LYS A 641 -27.68 14.49 -16.65
CA LYS A 641 -27.51 14.39 -18.11
C LYS A 641 -26.27 15.13 -18.62
N ASP A 642 -25.58 14.45 -19.54
CA ASP A 642 -24.53 14.91 -20.46
C ASP A 642 -23.44 15.77 -19.83
N LEU A 643 -22.50 15.09 -19.17
CA LEU A 643 -21.32 15.69 -18.56
C LEU A 643 -20.28 16.00 -19.65
N GLU A 644 -20.44 17.14 -20.32
CA GLU A 644 -19.36 17.76 -21.09
C GLU A 644 -18.54 18.68 -20.17
N LYS A 645 -17.22 18.41 -20.10
CA LYS A 645 -16.17 19.24 -19.49
C LYS A 645 -16.16 19.33 -17.96
N GLY A 646 -15.73 18.25 -17.30
CA GLY A 646 -14.86 18.35 -16.11
C GLY A 646 -15.27 19.33 -15.01
N GLU A 647 -16.58 19.51 -14.76
CA GLU A 647 -17.03 20.40 -13.69
C GLU A 647 -16.60 19.81 -12.33
N PRO A 648 -15.85 20.58 -11.51
CA PRO A 648 -15.26 20.07 -10.27
C PRO A 648 -16.28 19.86 -9.14
N ASP A 649 -17.47 20.44 -9.23
CA ASP A 649 -18.55 20.26 -8.25
C ASP A 649 -19.78 19.62 -8.92
N ARG A 650 -19.88 18.30 -8.80
CA ARG A 650 -21.03 17.52 -9.33
C ARG A 650 -22.27 17.63 -8.44
N GLY A 651 -22.17 18.36 -7.34
CA GLY A 651 -23.17 18.41 -6.29
C GLY A 651 -23.40 17.12 -5.54
N PHE A 652 -22.42 16.20 -5.56
CA PHE A 652 -22.39 14.99 -4.72
C PHE A 652 -21.14 14.96 -3.80
N PRO A 653 -20.80 16.06 -3.09
CA PRO A 653 -19.54 16.17 -2.34
C PRO A 653 -19.38 15.10 -1.26
N HIS A 654 -20.47 14.67 -0.61
CA HIS A 654 -20.40 13.70 0.48
C HIS A 654 -20.80 12.28 0.07
N TYR A 655 -20.99 12.02 -1.23
CA TYR A 655 -21.47 10.72 -1.68
C TYR A 655 -20.48 9.59 -1.38
N ILE A 656 -20.98 8.52 -0.77
CA ILE A 656 -20.29 7.25 -0.52
C ILE A 656 -21.14 6.09 -1.06
N GLY A 657 -20.55 5.19 -1.84
CA GLY A 657 -21.30 4.12 -2.48
C GLY A 657 -20.87 3.88 -3.92
N GLU A 658 -21.85 3.50 -4.73
CA GLU A 658 -21.64 3.11 -6.13
C GLU A 658 -22.10 4.20 -7.09
N ILE A 659 -21.26 4.52 -8.06
CA ILE A 659 -21.57 5.46 -9.15
C ILE A 659 -21.65 4.63 -10.42
N THR A 660 -22.79 4.65 -11.11
CA THR A 660 -22.94 3.90 -12.36
C THR A 660 -22.78 4.83 -13.56
N LEU A 661 -21.78 4.56 -14.38
CA LEU A 661 -21.55 5.23 -15.66
C LEU A 661 -22.11 4.35 -16.77
N ARG A 662 -22.92 4.92 -17.67
CA ARG A 662 -23.46 4.20 -18.83
C ARG A 662 -23.14 4.91 -20.12
N GLN A 663 -22.82 4.12 -21.14
CA GLN A 663 -22.64 4.60 -22.49
C GLN A 663 -22.95 3.48 -23.50
N LYS A 664 -23.39 3.89 -24.69
CA LYS A 664 -23.52 3.04 -25.88
C LYS A 664 -22.32 3.25 -26.79
N PHE A 665 -21.88 2.19 -27.45
CA PHE A 665 -20.83 2.26 -28.46
C PHE A 665 -21.15 1.32 -29.62
N ASN A 666 -20.59 1.60 -30.80
CA ASN A 666 -20.80 0.78 -31.99
C ASN A 666 -19.49 0.08 -32.38
N LEU A 667 -19.57 -1.20 -32.75
CA LEU A 667 -18.45 -1.94 -33.34
C LEU A 667 -18.78 -2.39 -34.75
N GLY A 668 -17.82 -2.20 -35.65
CA GLY A 668 -17.83 -2.79 -36.99
C GLY A 668 -17.56 -4.30 -36.93
N GLU A 669 -17.90 -5.00 -38.02
CA GLU A 669 -17.69 -6.45 -38.14
C GLU A 669 -16.19 -6.81 -38.10
N GLU A 670 -15.34 -5.91 -38.57
CA GLU A 670 -13.88 -6.03 -38.56
C GLU A 670 -13.24 -6.09 -37.17
N TYR A 671 -13.98 -5.77 -36.09
CA TYR A 671 -13.48 -5.91 -34.72
C TYR A 671 -13.73 -7.29 -34.12
N LEU A 672 -14.69 -8.05 -34.67
CA LEU A 672 -15.18 -9.29 -34.06
C LEU A 672 -14.23 -10.48 -34.24
N ASP A 673 -13.28 -10.41 -35.16
CA ASP A 673 -12.22 -11.41 -35.32
C ASP A 673 -11.03 -11.17 -34.36
N LYS A 674 -10.97 -10.00 -33.71
CA LYS A 674 -9.88 -9.57 -32.83
C LYS A 674 -10.05 -10.09 -31.41
N LYS A 675 -8.99 -9.95 -30.62
CA LYS A 675 -9.09 -10.00 -29.15
C LYS A 675 -9.30 -8.57 -28.66
N LEU A 676 -10.38 -8.32 -27.94
CA LEU A 676 -10.81 -6.98 -27.53
C LEU A 676 -10.61 -6.79 -26.03
N ILE A 677 -9.65 -5.93 -25.66
CA ILE A 677 -9.38 -5.58 -24.27
C ILE A 677 -10.01 -4.22 -23.98
N LEU A 678 -10.96 -4.17 -23.05
CA LEU A 678 -11.45 -2.91 -22.51
C LEU A 678 -10.42 -2.38 -21.50
N ASP A 679 -9.84 -1.22 -21.78
CA ASP A 679 -8.93 -0.49 -20.90
C ASP A 679 -9.66 0.65 -20.20
N CYS A 680 -9.80 0.50 -18.88
CA CYS A 680 -10.37 1.45 -17.96
C CYS A 680 -9.31 2.04 -17.02
N THR A 681 -8.02 2.03 -17.38
CA THR A 681 -6.92 2.47 -16.49
C THR A 681 -7.02 3.96 -16.09
N GLY A 682 -7.84 4.73 -16.81
CA GLY A 682 -8.26 6.04 -16.37
C GLY A 682 -9.00 6.02 -15.02
N PHE A 683 -9.83 5.02 -14.76
CA PHE A 683 -10.65 4.97 -13.55
C PHE A 683 -9.82 4.65 -12.29
N LYS A 684 -10.40 4.97 -11.12
CA LYS A 684 -9.81 4.71 -9.80
C LYS A 684 -10.85 4.02 -8.92
N ASN A 685 -10.37 3.36 -7.86
CA ASN A 685 -11.15 2.52 -6.95
C ASN A 685 -11.63 1.21 -7.60
N ALA A 686 -12.35 0.39 -6.84
CA ALA A 686 -12.91 -0.85 -7.36
C ALA A 686 -14.03 -0.56 -8.37
N ILE A 687 -13.94 -1.18 -9.55
CA ILE A 687 -14.93 -1.06 -10.62
C ILE A 687 -15.48 -2.44 -11.00
N GLU A 688 -16.79 -2.53 -11.18
CA GLU A 688 -17.45 -3.65 -11.85
C GLU A 688 -17.90 -3.19 -13.24
N ILE A 689 -17.68 -4.04 -14.23
CA ILE A 689 -17.96 -3.72 -15.63
C ILE A 689 -19.03 -4.67 -16.16
N LYS A 690 -20.03 -4.11 -16.85
CA LYS A 690 -21.02 -4.87 -17.61
C LYS A 690 -21.02 -4.45 -19.07
N VAL A 691 -21.08 -5.44 -19.97
CA VAL A 691 -21.21 -5.24 -21.42
C VAL A 691 -22.46 -5.96 -21.88
N ASN A 692 -23.37 -5.26 -22.55
CA ASN A 692 -24.65 -5.81 -23.01
C ASN A 692 -25.45 -6.49 -21.88
N GLY A 693 -25.44 -5.88 -20.69
CA GLY A 693 -26.10 -6.39 -19.48
C GLY A 693 -25.43 -7.58 -18.79
N LYS A 694 -24.35 -8.14 -19.36
CA LYS A 694 -23.58 -9.25 -18.77
C LYS A 694 -22.37 -8.71 -17.99
N VAL A 695 -22.08 -9.29 -16.83
CA VAL A 695 -20.88 -8.95 -16.04
C VAL A 695 -19.63 -9.41 -16.79
N ALA A 696 -18.77 -8.45 -17.14
CA ALA A 696 -17.47 -8.71 -17.75
C ALA A 696 -16.39 -9.05 -16.70
N GLY A 697 -16.54 -8.49 -15.51
CA GLY A 697 -15.64 -8.73 -14.38
C GLY A 697 -15.49 -7.50 -13.48
N THR A 698 -14.66 -7.65 -12.46
CA THR A 698 -14.35 -6.60 -11.49
C THR A 698 -12.84 -6.33 -11.50
N ARG A 699 -12.46 -5.05 -11.43
CA ARG A 699 -11.07 -4.61 -11.30
C ARG A 699 -10.93 -3.76 -10.05
N LEU A 700 -10.04 -4.18 -9.16
CA LEU A 700 -9.84 -3.56 -7.84
C LEU A 700 -8.64 -2.59 -7.82
N TRP A 701 -7.77 -2.73 -8.82
CA TRP A 701 -6.50 -2.03 -8.96
C TRP A 701 -6.02 -2.06 -10.42
N ALA A 702 -5.03 -1.23 -10.71
CA ALA A 702 -4.38 -1.16 -12.02
C ALA A 702 -3.70 -2.49 -12.40
N PRO A 703 -3.57 -2.80 -13.70
CA PRO A 703 -4.17 -2.09 -14.84
C PRO A 703 -5.66 -2.43 -14.94
N TYR A 704 -6.55 -1.47 -15.15
CA TYR A 704 -7.99 -1.75 -15.16
C TYR A 704 -8.45 -2.30 -16.51
N ARG A 705 -7.95 -3.49 -16.87
CA ARG A 705 -8.17 -4.13 -18.18
C ARG A 705 -9.00 -5.41 -18.05
N LEU A 706 -9.93 -5.63 -18.97
CA LEU A 706 -10.71 -6.87 -19.08
C LEU A 706 -10.83 -7.32 -20.54
N ASP A 707 -10.80 -8.62 -20.76
CA ASP A 707 -11.13 -9.21 -22.07
C ASP A 707 -12.66 -9.20 -22.23
N ILE A 708 -13.15 -8.48 -23.24
CA ILE A 708 -14.59 -8.36 -23.55
C ILE A 708 -14.93 -9.02 -24.89
N THR A 709 -14.01 -9.80 -25.47
CA THR A 709 -14.13 -10.37 -26.82
C THR A 709 -15.45 -11.13 -27.00
N GLU A 710 -15.83 -11.96 -26.03
CA GLU A 710 -17.03 -12.82 -26.10
C GLU A 710 -18.33 -12.10 -25.65
N LEU A 711 -18.25 -10.82 -25.28
CA LEU A 711 -19.38 -10.06 -24.73
C LEU A 711 -19.94 -9.03 -25.68
N VAL A 712 -19.19 -8.67 -26.72
CA VAL A 712 -19.59 -7.66 -27.70
C VAL A 712 -20.27 -8.27 -28.93
N GLN A 713 -20.97 -7.44 -29.68
CA GLN A 713 -21.65 -7.80 -30.92
C GLN A 713 -21.44 -6.75 -32.00
N LYS A 714 -21.77 -7.10 -33.26
CA LYS A 714 -21.82 -6.15 -34.38
C LYS A 714 -22.86 -5.06 -34.10
N GLY A 715 -22.53 -3.81 -34.43
CA GLY A 715 -23.42 -2.66 -34.23
C GLY A 715 -23.42 -2.17 -32.78
N GLU A 716 -24.60 -1.81 -32.26
CA GLU A 716 -24.73 -1.18 -30.95
C GLU A 716 -24.46 -2.16 -29.80
N ASN A 717 -23.68 -1.69 -28.83
CA ASN A 717 -23.36 -2.34 -27.57
C ASN A 717 -23.59 -1.36 -26.42
N THR A 718 -23.90 -1.88 -25.23
CA THR A 718 -23.98 -1.08 -24.00
C THR A 718 -22.80 -1.39 -23.08
N LEU A 719 -22.28 -0.36 -22.42
CA LEU A 719 -21.24 -0.44 -21.40
C LEU A 719 -21.75 0.23 -20.12
N GLU A 720 -21.64 -0.49 -19.01
CA GLU A 720 -21.86 0.03 -17.66
C GLU A 720 -20.58 -0.15 -16.84
N ILE A 721 -20.11 0.93 -16.21
CA ILE A 721 -18.99 0.91 -15.26
C ILE A 721 -19.54 1.35 -13.90
N ILE A 722 -19.54 0.44 -12.94
CA ILE A 722 -20.01 0.68 -11.57
C ILE A 722 -18.78 0.91 -10.70
N ILE A 723 -18.59 2.14 -10.23
CA ILE A 723 -17.43 2.54 -9.43
C ILE A 723 -17.83 2.58 -7.96
N SER A 724 -17.21 1.76 -7.13
CA SER A 724 -17.32 1.87 -5.67
C SER A 724 -16.24 2.82 -5.15
N ASN A 725 -16.63 3.98 -4.64
CA ASN A 725 -15.68 4.93 -4.07
C ASN A 725 -15.26 4.51 -2.64
N THR A 726 -14.75 5.45 -1.85
CA THR A 726 -14.33 5.24 -0.46
C THR A 726 -15.23 6.01 0.49
N ALA A 727 -15.18 5.67 1.78
CA ALA A 727 -15.94 6.39 2.80
C ALA A 727 -15.42 7.83 3.07
N GLU A 728 -14.32 8.24 2.44
CA GLU A 728 -13.67 9.53 2.58
C GLU A 728 -14.62 10.72 2.42
N ASN A 729 -15.52 10.67 1.43
CA ASN A 729 -16.39 11.80 1.14
C ASN A 729 -17.34 12.14 2.31
N LEU A 730 -17.76 11.13 3.07
CA LEU A 730 -18.64 11.30 4.22
C LEU A 730 -17.86 11.43 5.54
N LEU A 731 -16.80 10.64 5.72
CA LEU A 731 -16.10 10.48 7.01
C LEU A 731 -14.74 11.21 7.06
N GLY A 732 -14.26 11.73 5.94
CA GLY A 732 -13.03 12.52 5.79
C GLY A 732 -13.26 13.76 4.91
N THR A 733 -12.32 14.03 4.01
CA THR A 733 -12.35 15.20 3.12
C THR A 733 -12.88 14.84 1.73
N PRO A 734 -14.03 15.40 1.30
CA PRO A 734 -14.60 15.22 -0.03
C PRO A 734 -13.59 15.29 -1.17
N THR A 735 -13.54 14.22 -1.97
CA THR A 735 -12.78 14.17 -3.21
C THR A 735 -13.73 14.21 -4.42
N PRO A 736 -13.42 15.01 -5.44
CA PRO A 736 -14.25 15.10 -6.62
C PRO A 736 -14.19 13.79 -7.41
N ILE A 737 -15.33 13.39 -7.98
CA ILE A 737 -15.40 12.27 -8.91
C ILE A 737 -14.76 12.74 -10.22
N VAL A 738 -13.64 12.13 -10.61
CA VAL A 738 -12.96 12.44 -11.86
C VAL A 738 -13.43 11.47 -12.94
N GLU A 739 -14.10 12.02 -13.96
CA GLU A 739 -14.44 11.25 -15.16
C GLU A 739 -13.20 11.01 -16.01
N LYS A 740 -13.06 9.77 -16.46
CA LYS A 740 -11.99 9.36 -17.36
C LYS A 740 -12.58 8.65 -18.57
N GLN A 741 -11.76 8.52 -19.60
CA GLN A 741 -12.09 7.78 -20.81
C GLN A 741 -11.86 6.29 -20.59
N ALA A 742 -12.65 5.46 -21.28
CA ALA A 742 -12.37 4.04 -21.48
C ALA A 742 -12.02 3.83 -22.95
N SER A 743 -11.22 2.81 -23.26
CA SER A 743 -10.89 2.48 -24.65
C SER A 743 -10.98 0.98 -24.88
N ILE A 744 -11.58 0.56 -25.99
CA ILE A 744 -11.52 -0.83 -26.45
C ILE A 744 -10.30 -0.97 -27.35
N ILE A 745 -9.33 -1.76 -26.91
CA ILE A 745 -8.06 -1.98 -27.58
C ILE A 745 -8.13 -3.32 -28.33
N PRO A 746 -8.18 -3.32 -29.68
CA PRO A 746 -8.12 -4.54 -30.47
C PRO A 746 -6.68 -5.08 -30.56
N TYR A 747 -6.53 -6.39 -30.42
CA TYR A 747 -5.30 -7.14 -30.64
C TYR A 747 -5.52 -8.15 -31.76
N ASN A 748 -4.61 -8.16 -32.73
CA ASN A 748 -4.60 -9.13 -33.81
C ASN A 748 -4.26 -10.52 -33.26
N LYS A 749 -4.97 -11.54 -33.75
CA LYS A 749 -4.69 -12.96 -33.45
C LYS A 749 -3.72 -13.47 -34.50
N HIS A 750 -2.60 -14.04 -34.08
CA HIS A 750 -1.56 -14.52 -34.97
C HIS A 750 -1.40 -16.04 -34.89
N LEU A 751 -1.07 -16.61 -36.04
CA LEU A 751 -0.85 -18.03 -36.25
C LEU A 751 0.49 -18.23 -36.94
N PHE A 752 1.39 -18.98 -36.32
CA PHE A 752 2.66 -19.40 -36.91
C PHE A 752 2.67 -20.92 -37.05
N ASN A 753 2.98 -21.41 -38.25
CA ASN A 753 3.18 -22.84 -38.53
C ASN A 753 4.70 -23.12 -38.55
N TYR A 754 5.14 -24.30 -38.09
CA TYR A 754 6.56 -24.63 -37.96
C TYR A 754 6.95 -26.05 -38.33
#